data_AF-A0A5X8XXY3-F1
#
_entry.id   AF-A0A5X8XXY3-F1
#
_cell.length_a   1.000
_cell.length_b   1.000
_cell.length_c   1.000
_cell.angle_alpha   90.00
_cell.angle_beta   90.00
_cell.angle_gamma   90.00
#
_symmetry.space_group_name_H-M   'P 1'
#
loop_
_entity.id
_entity.type
_entity.pdbx_description
1 polymer ?
#
loop_
_entity_poly.entity_id
_entity_poly.type
_entity_poly.pdbx_seq_one_letter_code
_entity_poly.pdbx_strand_id
1 'polypeptide(L)'
;MADNENRLESILSRFDADWTSSDEARREAKNDLFFSRISQWDDWLSQYTTLQYRGQFDVVRPVVRKLVSEMRQNPIDVLYRPKDGASPDAADVLMGMYRTDMRHNTAKIAVNIAVREQIEAGVGAWRLVTDYEDQSPTSNNQVIRREPIHSACSHVIWDSNSKLMDKSDARHCTVIHSMSQNGWEDFAEKYDLDADDIPSFQNPNDWVFPWLTQDTIQIAEFYEVVEKKEKAFIYQDPVTGEPVSYFKRDIKDVIDDLADSGFIKIAERQIKRRRVYKSIITCTAVLKDKQLIAGEHIPIVPVFGEWGFVEDKEVYEGVVRLTKDGQRLRNMIMSFNADIVARTPKKKPFFWPEQIAGFEHMYDGNDDYPYYLLNRTDENSGDLPTQPLAYYENPEVPQANAYMLEAATSAVKEVATLGVDAGSVNGNQVAFDTVNQLNMRADLETYVFQDNLATAMRRDGEIYQSIVNDIYDVPRNVTITLEDGSEKEVQLMAEVVDLSTGERQVLNDIRGRYECYTDVGPSFQSMKQQNRAEILELLGKTPQGTPEYQLLLLQYFTLLDGKGVEMMRDYANKQLIQMGVKKPETPEEQQWLVEAQQAKQGQQDPAMVQAQGVLLQGQAELAKAQNQTLSMQIDAAKVEAQNQLNAARIAEIFNNMDLNKQSEFREFLKTVASFQQDRSEDARANAELLLKGDEQTHKQRMDIANILQSQRQNQPSGSVAETPQ
;
A
#
# COMPACT_ATOMS: atom_id res chain seq x y z
N MET A 1 37.41 -22.17 33.04
CA MET A 1 37.14 -22.48 34.46
C MET A 1 37.09 -21.16 35.23
N ALA A 2 38.15 -20.70 35.92
CA ALA A 2 38.10 -19.50 36.77
C ALA A 2 37.53 -18.22 36.12
N ASP A 3 37.91 -17.89 34.87
CA ASP A 3 37.36 -16.72 34.17
C ASP A 3 35.86 -16.86 33.81
N ASN A 4 35.35 -18.10 33.69
CA ASN A 4 33.94 -18.36 33.41
C ASN A 4 33.11 -18.29 34.70
N GLU A 5 33.65 -18.76 35.83
CA GLU A 5 32.99 -18.69 37.15
C GLU A 5 32.80 -17.23 37.58
N ASN A 6 33.87 -16.43 37.54
CA ASN A 6 33.81 -14.98 37.80
C ASN A 6 32.81 -14.25 36.88
N ARG A 7 32.61 -14.75 35.66
CA ARG A 7 31.67 -14.17 34.71
C ARG A 7 30.23 -14.63 34.93
N LEU A 8 30.00 -15.89 35.27
CA LEU A 8 28.69 -16.38 35.68
C LEU A 8 28.19 -15.58 36.89
N GLU A 9 29.04 -15.38 37.90
CA GLU A 9 28.74 -14.55 39.07
C GLU A 9 28.40 -13.10 38.67
N SER A 10 29.13 -12.51 37.72
CA SER A 10 28.84 -11.17 37.18
C SER A 10 27.52 -11.08 36.39
N ILE A 11 27.10 -12.15 35.72
CA ILE A 11 25.82 -12.22 35.00
C ILE A 11 24.67 -12.43 35.99
N LEU A 12 24.79 -13.39 36.92
CA LEU A 12 23.80 -13.66 37.97
C LEU A 12 23.58 -12.42 38.86
N SER A 13 24.64 -11.73 39.28
CA SER A 13 24.50 -10.51 40.09
C SER A 13 23.79 -9.37 39.36
N ARG A 14 23.87 -9.28 38.03
CA ARG A 14 23.06 -8.34 37.23
C ARG A 14 21.62 -8.80 37.15
N PHE A 15 21.41 -10.06 36.80
CA PHE A 15 20.10 -10.69 36.72
C PHE A 15 19.32 -10.53 38.02
N ASP A 16 19.94 -10.68 39.19
CA ASP A 16 19.31 -10.47 40.50
C ASP A 16 18.88 -9.00 40.71
N ALA A 17 19.67 -8.04 40.22
CA ALA A 17 19.32 -6.62 40.27
C ALA A 17 18.14 -6.29 39.32
N ASP A 18 18.18 -6.79 38.09
CA ASP A 18 17.09 -6.65 37.11
C ASP A 18 15.81 -7.37 37.58
N TRP A 19 15.97 -8.51 38.26
CA TRP A 19 14.86 -9.25 38.84
C TRP A 19 14.18 -8.44 39.94
N THR A 20 14.97 -7.98 40.92
CA THR A 20 14.44 -7.29 42.10
C THR A 20 13.86 -5.90 41.78
N SER A 21 14.33 -5.21 40.75
CA SER A 21 13.72 -3.93 40.32
C SER A 21 12.30 -4.08 39.77
N SER A 22 12.05 -5.21 39.09
CA SER A 22 10.86 -5.43 38.27
C SER A 22 9.96 -6.54 38.84
N ASP A 23 10.19 -6.95 40.08
CA ASP A 23 9.49 -8.06 40.74
C ASP A 23 8.00 -7.75 40.95
N GLU A 24 7.65 -6.57 41.50
CA GLU A 24 6.24 -6.23 41.75
C GLU A 24 5.41 -6.11 40.46
N ALA A 25 5.95 -5.47 39.42
CA ALA A 25 5.28 -5.33 38.13
C ALA A 25 5.02 -6.69 37.47
N ARG A 26 6.01 -7.59 37.50
CA ARG A 26 5.88 -8.95 36.92
C ARG A 26 4.92 -9.83 37.72
N ARG A 27 4.91 -9.75 39.05
CA ARG A 27 3.93 -10.46 39.90
C ARG A 27 2.50 -10.05 39.56
N GLU A 28 2.23 -8.74 39.45
CA GLU A 28 0.88 -8.28 39.10
C GLU A 28 0.48 -8.64 37.67
N ALA A 29 1.35 -8.46 36.68
CA ALA A 29 1.09 -8.86 35.30
C ALA A 29 0.87 -10.37 35.13
N LYS A 30 1.57 -11.19 35.90
CA LYS A 30 1.34 -12.64 35.98
C LYS A 30 -0.04 -12.97 36.59
N ASN A 31 -0.45 -12.24 37.62
CA ASN A 31 -1.80 -12.35 38.18
C ASN A 31 -2.87 -11.91 37.17
N ASP A 32 -2.63 -10.86 36.38
CA ASP A 32 -3.52 -10.37 35.32
C ASP A 32 -3.69 -11.39 34.17
N LEU A 33 -2.59 -11.99 33.72
CA LEU A 33 -2.58 -13.05 32.71
C LEU A 33 -3.34 -14.29 33.20
N PHE A 34 -3.16 -14.67 34.46
CA PHE A 34 -3.87 -15.79 35.07
C PHE A 34 -5.38 -15.49 35.20
N PHE A 35 -5.74 -14.30 35.67
CA PHE A 35 -7.11 -13.86 35.89
C PHE A 35 -7.95 -13.82 34.60
N SER A 36 -7.34 -13.34 33.51
CA SER A 36 -7.99 -13.25 32.19
C SER A 36 -8.09 -14.61 31.48
N ARG A 37 -7.03 -15.45 31.56
CA ARG A 37 -6.99 -16.72 30.83
C ARG A 37 -7.63 -17.89 31.57
N ILE A 38 -7.35 -18.07 32.86
CA ILE A 38 -7.65 -19.32 33.58
C ILE A 38 -8.83 -19.13 34.54
N SER A 39 -8.63 -18.40 35.65
CA SER A 39 -9.59 -18.34 36.76
C SER A 39 -9.62 -16.94 37.38
N GLN A 40 -10.83 -16.44 37.64
CA GLN A 40 -11.07 -15.17 38.32
C GLN A 40 -11.07 -15.28 39.85
N TRP A 41 -10.66 -16.43 40.39
CA TRP A 41 -10.52 -16.70 41.81
C TRP A 41 -9.08 -17.08 42.14
N ASP A 42 -8.47 -16.35 43.08
CA ASP A 42 -7.08 -16.56 43.51
C ASP A 42 -6.88 -17.92 44.21
N ASP A 43 -7.92 -18.39 44.91
CA ASP A 43 -7.89 -19.56 45.80
C ASP A 43 -8.46 -20.83 45.13
N TRP A 44 -8.56 -20.89 43.80
CA TRP A 44 -9.08 -22.07 43.08
C TRP A 44 -8.04 -23.20 42.90
N LEU A 45 -6.77 -22.94 43.28
CA LEU A 45 -5.63 -23.82 43.05
C LEU A 45 -5.15 -24.56 44.30
N SER A 46 -5.33 -23.96 45.48
CA SER A 46 -4.95 -24.52 46.78
C SER A 46 -5.92 -25.64 47.22
N GLN A 47 -7.20 -25.48 46.89
CA GLN A 47 -8.32 -26.31 47.33
C GLN A 47 -9.22 -26.62 46.14
N TYR A 48 -8.81 -27.61 45.33
CA TYR A 48 -9.44 -27.99 44.05
C TYR A 48 -10.96 -28.26 44.10
N THR A 49 -11.55 -28.49 45.28
CA THR A 49 -13.01 -28.51 45.47
C THR A 49 -13.42 -27.98 46.86
N THR A 50 -13.66 -26.67 46.99
CA THR A 50 -14.27 -26.11 48.21
C THR A 50 -15.75 -26.47 48.32
N LEU A 51 -16.27 -26.69 49.54
CA LEU A 51 -17.70 -26.99 49.78
C LEU A 51 -18.65 -25.82 49.45
N GLN A 52 -18.12 -24.59 49.37
CA GLN A 52 -18.87 -23.41 48.92
C GLN A 52 -18.98 -23.40 47.39
N TYR A 53 -20.14 -23.02 46.87
CA TYR A 53 -20.28 -22.76 45.44
C TYR A 53 -19.41 -21.56 45.04
N ARG A 54 -18.62 -21.69 43.95
CA ARG A 54 -17.80 -20.62 43.38
C ARG A 54 -18.15 -20.46 41.89
N GLY A 55 -19.02 -19.50 41.59
CA GLY A 55 -19.38 -19.13 40.21
C GLY A 55 -18.36 -18.18 39.59
N GLN A 56 -18.25 -18.19 38.26
CA GLN A 56 -17.48 -17.21 37.49
C GLN A 56 -18.40 -16.57 36.44
N PHE A 57 -18.62 -15.27 36.54
CA PHE A 57 -19.55 -14.50 35.69
C PHE A 57 -18.75 -13.48 34.86
N ASP A 58 -17.90 -14.03 34.00
CA ASP A 58 -16.84 -13.33 33.29
C ASP A 58 -17.34 -12.27 32.30
N VAL A 59 -16.97 -11.00 32.55
CA VAL A 59 -17.12 -9.91 31.58
C VAL A 59 -15.80 -9.35 31.06
N VAL A 60 -14.65 -9.78 31.59
CA VAL A 60 -13.35 -9.25 31.15
C VAL A 60 -12.94 -9.88 29.82
N ARG A 61 -13.22 -11.17 29.60
CA ARG A 61 -12.91 -11.84 28.32
C ARG A 61 -13.64 -11.23 27.12
N PRO A 62 -14.93 -10.86 27.17
CA PRO A 62 -15.60 -10.09 26.11
C PRO A 62 -14.89 -8.78 25.76
N VAL A 63 -14.48 -7.99 26.75
CA VAL A 63 -13.77 -6.71 26.55
C VAL A 63 -12.41 -6.93 25.90
N VAL A 64 -11.59 -7.82 26.48
CA VAL A 64 -10.27 -8.19 25.90
C VAL A 64 -10.42 -8.67 24.45
N ARG A 65 -11.43 -9.50 24.15
CA ARG A 65 -11.67 -9.99 22.79
C ARG A 65 -12.09 -8.89 21.82
N LYS A 66 -12.85 -7.87 22.27
CA LYS A 66 -13.21 -6.70 21.47
C LYS A 66 -11.94 -5.94 21.06
N LEU A 67 -11.15 -5.51 22.05
CA LEU A 67 -9.90 -4.76 21.85
C LEU A 67 -8.88 -5.52 20.98
N VAL A 68 -8.69 -6.82 21.24
CA VAL A 68 -7.82 -7.70 20.43
C VAL A 68 -8.36 -7.81 18.99
N SER A 69 -9.67 -7.77 18.76
CA SER A 69 -10.24 -7.83 17.41
C SER A 69 -10.06 -6.52 16.64
N GLU A 70 -10.17 -5.38 17.32
CA GLU A 70 -9.96 -4.04 16.75
C GLU A 70 -8.49 -3.85 16.35
N MET A 71 -7.55 -4.10 17.27
CA MET A 71 -6.11 -4.05 16.97
C MET A 71 -5.66 -5.04 15.88
N ARG A 72 -6.36 -6.16 15.69
CA ARG A 72 -6.09 -7.12 14.61
C ARG A 72 -6.68 -6.72 13.26
N GLN A 73 -7.71 -5.88 13.23
CA GLN A 73 -8.24 -5.28 12.00
C GLN A 73 -7.33 -4.17 11.47
N ASN A 74 -6.51 -3.59 12.36
CA ASN A 74 -5.63 -2.45 12.10
C ASN A 74 -4.14 -2.86 12.19
N PRO A 75 -3.61 -3.69 11.25
CA PRO A 75 -2.20 -4.01 11.22
C PRO A 75 -1.36 -2.76 10.94
N ILE A 76 -0.32 -2.53 11.73
CA ILE A 76 0.63 -1.43 11.54
C ILE A 76 1.75 -1.92 10.63
N ASP A 77 2.01 -1.19 9.54
CA ASP A 77 3.12 -1.46 8.63
C ASP A 77 4.33 -0.56 8.96
N VAL A 78 5.52 -1.06 8.64
CA VAL A 78 6.78 -0.36 8.90
C VAL A 78 7.27 0.27 7.62
N LEU A 79 7.56 1.57 7.63
CA LEU A 79 8.06 2.33 6.48
C LEU A 79 9.53 2.72 6.65
N TYR A 80 10.38 2.35 5.70
CA TYR A 80 11.77 2.79 5.62
C TYR A 80 11.90 4.03 4.73
N ARG A 81 12.62 5.05 5.19
CA ARG A 81 12.97 6.22 4.37
C ARG A 81 14.49 6.31 4.23
N PRO A 82 15.05 6.57 3.04
CA PRO A 82 16.50 6.70 2.87
C PRO A 82 17.04 7.91 3.64
N LYS A 83 18.21 7.74 4.24
CA LYS A 83 18.99 8.79 4.90
C LYS A 83 20.39 8.87 4.29
N ASP A 84 21.09 9.98 4.53
CA ASP A 84 22.50 10.19 4.16
C ASP A 84 22.84 9.91 2.68
N GLY A 85 21.88 10.06 1.77
CA GLY A 85 22.07 9.88 0.32
C GLY A 85 21.82 8.47 -0.22
N ALA A 86 21.30 7.53 0.60
CA ALA A 86 20.86 6.21 0.11
C ALA A 86 19.76 6.33 -0.98
N SER A 87 19.70 5.36 -1.89
CA SER A 87 18.72 5.38 -2.98
C SER A 87 17.29 5.11 -2.46
N PRO A 88 16.27 5.82 -2.96
CA PRO A 88 14.86 5.52 -2.64
C PRO A 88 14.47 4.09 -3.01
N ASP A 89 14.89 3.63 -4.19
CA ASP A 89 14.57 2.30 -4.73
C ASP A 89 15.03 1.16 -3.79
N ALA A 90 16.15 1.33 -3.07
CA ALA A 90 16.62 0.34 -2.11
C ALA A 90 15.81 0.33 -0.80
N ALA A 91 15.15 1.45 -0.45
CA ALA A 91 14.16 1.46 0.63
C ALA A 91 12.93 0.65 0.22
N ASP A 92 12.42 0.80 -1.00
CA ASP A 92 11.27 0.03 -1.51
C ASP A 92 11.57 -1.50 -1.57
N VAL A 93 12.82 -1.87 -1.84
CA VAL A 93 13.27 -3.27 -1.76
C VAL A 93 13.30 -3.78 -0.32
N LEU A 94 13.87 -3.01 0.63
CA LEU A 94 13.89 -3.36 2.06
C LEU A 94 12.46 -3.49 2.64
N MET A 95 11.58 -2.57 2.25
CA MET A 95 10.14 -2.61 2.52
C MET A 95 9.50 -3.90 2.03
N GLY A 96 9.74 -4.25 0.77
CA GLY A 96 9.15 -5.43 0.18
C GLY A 96 9.69 -6.74 0.75
N MET A 97 10.95 -6.78 1.17
CA MET A 97 11.53 -7.90 1.93
C MET A 97 10.87 -8.06 3.31
N TYR A 98 10.78 -6.96 4.07
CA TYR A 98 10.13 -6.94 5.39
C TYR A 98 8.69 -7.48 5.31
N ARG A 99 7.93 -7.03 4.30
CA ARG A 99 6.55 -7.50 4.04
C ARG A 99 6.49 -8.98 3.67
N THR A 100 7.43 -9.49 2.85
CA THR A 100 7.50 -10.94 2.54
C THR A 100 7.71 -11.77 3.81
N ASP A 101 8.70 -11.43 4.64
CA ASP A 101 8.95 -12.17 5.89
C ASP A 101 7.78 -12.06 6.88
N MET A 102 7.06 -10.94 6.86
CA MET A 102 5.85 -10.71 7.69
C MET A 102 4.61 -11.49 7.21
N ARG A 103 4.58 -11.99 5.96
CA ARG A 103 3.47 -12.83 5.47
C ARG A 103 3.37 -14.17 6.19
N HIS A 104 4.49 -14.71 6.65
CA HIS A 104 4.56 -16.03 7.27
C HIS A 104 3.71 -16.12 8.54
N ASN A 105 3.06 -17.27 8.74
CA ASN A 105 2.15 -17.48 9.87
C ASN A 105 2.83 -17.27 11.23
N THR A 106 4.11 -17.63 11.39
CA THR A 106 4.86 -17.38 12.64
C THR A 106 4.93 -15.90 13.00
N ALA A 107 5.16 -15.02 12.01
CA ALA A 107 5.23 -13.57 12.22
C ALA A 107 3.87 -13.00 12.59
N LYS A 108 2.80 -13.41 11.89
CA LYS A 108 1.42 -13.06 12.25
C LYS A 108 1.04 -13.55 13.64
N ILE A 109 1.46 -14.76 14.02
CA ILE A 109 1.20 -15.34 15.34
C ILE A 109 1.94 -14.57 16.43
N ALA A 110 3.21 -14.21 16.21
CA ALA A 110 4.03 -13.42 17.13
C ALA A 110 3.36 -12.10 17.52
N VAL A 111 2.95 -11.29 16.53
CA VAL A 111 2.22 -10.03 16.77
C VAL A 111 0.88 -10.28 17.45
N ASN A 112 0.12 -11.27 16.98
CA ASN A 112 -1.19 -11.62 17.54
C ASN A 112 -1.16 -12.06 19.01
N ILE A 113 -0.04 -12.61 19.47
CA ILE A 113 0.20 -12.97 20.87
C ILE A 113 0.64 -11.74 21.65
N ALA A 114 1.57 -10.95 21.13
CA ALA A 114 2.04 -9.74 21.81
C ALA A 114 0.93 -8.70 22.01
N VAL A 115 0.09 -8.41 21.00
CA VAL A 115 -1.14 -7.60 21.13
C VAL A 115 -2.03 -8.11 22.27
N ARG A 116 -2.18 -9.43 22.37
CA ARG A 116 -3.04 -10.05 23.36
C ARG A 116 -2.46 -9.92 24.77
N GLU A 117 -1.16 -10.12 24.94
CA GLU A 117 -0.48 -10.00 26.23
C GLU A 117 -0.24 -8.54 26.65
N GLN A 118 -0.17 -7.62 25.69
CA GLN A 118 -0.25 -6.17 25.91
C GLN A 118 -1.58 -5.78 26.58
N ILE A 119 -2.72 -6.26 26.05
CA ILE A 119 -4.06 -5.97 26.61
C ILE A 119 -4.32 -6.76 27.91
N GLU A 120 -3.89 -8.02 27.98
CA GLU A 120 -4.16 -8.91 29.13
C GLU A 120 -3.20 -8.67 30.32
N ALA A 121 -1.92 -8.41 30.10
CA ALA A 121 -0.90 -8.35 31.15
C ALA A 121 -0.06 -7.06 31.15
N GLY A 122 -0.26 -6.16 30.19
CA GLY A 122 0.54 -4.95 30.03
C GLY A 122 1.90 -5.16 29.36
N VAL A 123 2.30 -6.39 29.06
CA VAL A 123 3.55 -6.73 28.35
C VAL A 123 3.35 -7.92 27.43
N GLY A 124 3.67 -7.74 26.15
CA GLY A 124 3.93 -8.81 25.18
C GLY A 124 5.36 -8.69 24.62
N ALA A 125 5.86 -9.76 23.97
CA ALA A 125 7.13 -9.68 23.25
C ALA A 125 7.20 -10.70 22.10
N TRP A 126 8.07 -10.43 21.12
CA TRP A 126 8.53 -11.41 20.14
C TRP A 126 10.04 -11.29 19.93
N ARG A 127 10.66 -12.34 19.38
CA ARG A 127 12.06 -12.34 18.99
C ARG A 127 12.23 -12.47 17.48
N LEU A 128 13.26 -11.80 16.96
CA LEU A 128 13.79 -12.00 15.61
C LEU A 128 14.91 -13.03 15.69
N VAL A 129 14.81 -14.11 14.91
CA VAL A 129 15.83 -15.15 14.79
C VAL A 129 16.23 -15.32 13.33
N THR A 130 17.44 -15.82 13.14
CA THR A 130 18.06 -16.04 11.83
C THR A 130 18.16 -17.55 11.62
N ASP A 131 17.56 -18.06 10.57
CA ASP A 131 17.51 -19.50 10.28
C ASP A 131 18.00 -19.78 8.86
N TYR A 132 18.52 -20.99 8.62
CA TYR A 132 19.00 -21.40 7.29
C TYR A 132 17.87 -22.03 6.48
N GLU A 133 17.69 -21.61 5.23
CA GLU A 133 16.65 -22.13 4.35
C GLU A 133 17.12 -23.39 3.61
N ASP A 134 17.22 -24.49 4.35
CA ASP A 134 17.70 -25.81 3.88
C ASP A 134 16.75 -26.54 2.90
N GLN A 135 15.74 -25.85 2.35
CA GLN A 135 14.84 -26.42 1.32
C GLN A 135 15.55 -26.72 -0.01
N SER A 136 16.79 -26.23 -0.20
CA SER A 136 17.64 -26.56 -1.35
C SER A 136 19.08 -26.82 -0.91
N PRO A 137 19.65 -28.03 -1.14
CA PRO A 137 20.96 -28.42 -0.60
C PRO A 137 22.16 -27.68 -1.22
N THR A 138 21.92 -26.76 -2.15
CA THR A 138 22.92 -25.87 -2.76
C THR A 138 22.83 -24.43 -2.25
N SER A 139 21.89 -24.14 -1.33
CA SER A 139 21.47 -22.79 -0.95
C SER A 139 21.75 -22.54 0.53
N ASN A 140 22.93 -22.01 0.86
CA ASN A 140 23.28 -21.58 2.22
C ASN A 140 22.63 -20.22 2.59
N ASN A 141 21.37 -20.02 2.17
CA ASN A 141 20.65 -18.76 2.31
C ASN A 141 20.03 -18.67 3.70
N GLN A 142 20.44 -17.67 4.50
CA GLN A 142 19.72 -17.32 5.72
C GLN A 142 18.49 -16.45 5.43
N VAL A 143 17.46 -16.66 6.25
CA VAL A 143 16.19 -15.92 6.29
C VAL A 143 15.88 -15.46 7.72
N ILE A 144 15.13 -14.38 7.86
CA ILE A 144 14.75 -13.82 9.17
C ILE A 144 13.36 -14.31 9.54
N ARG A 145 13.19 -14.83 10.77
CA ARG A 145 11.92 -15.33 11.30
C ARG A 145 11.55 -14.55 12.57
N ARG A 146 10.26 -14.21 12.71
CA ARG A 146 9.68 -13.73 13.97
C ARG A 146 9.08 -14.90 14.73
N GLU A 147 9.52 -15.09 15.96
CA GLU A 147 8.99 -16.11 16.87
C GLU A 147 8.27 -15.47 18.07
N PRO A 148 7.09 -15.97 18.46
CA PRO A 148 6.39 -15.49 19.65
C PRO A 148 7.16 -15.80 20.94
N ILE A 149 7.15 -14.86 21.89
CA ILE A 149 7.45 -15.17 23.29
C ILE A 149 6.12 -15.13 24.05
N HIS A 150 5.66 -16.30 24.48
CA HIS A 150 4.47 -16.43 25.33
C HIS A 150 4.79 -16.05 26.78
N SER A 151 3.81 -15.48 27.48
CA SER A 151 3.92 -15.06 28.89
C SER A 151 5.13 -14.13 29.13
N ALA A 152 5.33 -13.16 28.22
CA ALA A 152 6.52 -12.31 28.20
C ALA A 152 6.82 -11.63 29.55
N CYS A 153 5.78 -11.27 30.32
CA CYS A 153 5.89 -10.74 31.68
C CYS A 153 6.67 -11.63 32.68
N SER A 154 6.72 -12.96 32.49
CA SER A 154 7.49 -13.88 33.35
C SER A 154 8.82 -14.30 32.73
N HIS A 155 8.92 -14.26 31.40
CA HIS A 155 10.05 -14.83 30.66
C HIS A 155 11.07 -13.80 30.17
N VAL A 156 10.71 -12.53 29.95
CA VAL A 156 11.59 -11.49 29.42
C VAL A 156 11.93 -10.47 30.51
N ILE A 157 13.23 -10.23 30.71
CA ILE A 157 13.76 -9.42 31.81
C ILE A 157 14.76 -8.42 31.23
N TRP A 158 14.42 -7.14 31.36
CA TRP A 158 15.18 -6.03 30.82
C TRP A 158 16.05 -5.36 31.88
N ASP A 159 17.14 -4.72 31.44
CA ASP A 159 17.99 -3.83 32.23
C ASP A 159 17.15 -2.80 33.02
N SER A 160 17.25 -2.80 34.36
CA SER A 160 16.54 -1.86 35.25
C SER A 160 16.73 -0.39 34.88
N ASN A 161 17.85 -0.06 34.20
CA ASN A 161 18.22 1.30 33.87
C ASN A 161 17.63 1.78 32.54
N SER A 162 16.94 0.93 31.79
CA SER A 162 16.33 1.30 30.51
C SER A 162 15.12 2.20 30.73
N LYS A 163 15.20 3.43 30.20
CA LYS A 163 14.19 4.50 30.36
C LYS A 163 13.39 4.75 29.09
N LEU A 164 13.65 4.03 28.00
CA LEU A 164 12.87 4.08 26.77
C LEU A 164 11.92 2.88 26.67
N MET A 165 10.71 3.11 26.16
CA MET A 165 9.70 2.07 26.00
C MET A 165 10.11 1.02 24.94
N ASP A 166 10.89 1.40 23.93
CA ASP A 166 11.42 0.50 22.90
C ASP A 166 12.62 -0.36 23.39
N LYS A 167 13.05 -0.16 24.65
CA LYS A 167 14.23 -0.77 25.29
C LYS A 167 15.52 -0.69 24.44
N SER A 168 15.67 0.32 23.57
CA SER A 168 16.85 0.50 22.71
C SER A 168 18.12 0.93 23.45
N ASP A 169 17.96 1.49 24.64
CA ASP A 169 19.01 1.89 25.59
C ASP A 169 19.45 0.76 26.55
N ALA A 170 18.67 -0.32 26.66
CA ALA A 170 18.98 -1.48 27.48
C ALA A 170 20.33 -2.10 27.06
N ARG A 171 21.20 -2.37 28.03
CA ARG A 171 22.53 -2.98 27.78
C ARG A 171 22.51 -4.49 27.86
N HIS A 172 21.50 -5.04 28.54
CA HIS A 172 21.29 -6.46 28.66
C HIS A 172 19.81 -6.80 28.67
N CYS A 173 19.50 -8.01 28.22
CA CYS A 173 18.16 -8.60 28.28
C CYS A 173 18.33 -10.10 28.51
N THR A 174 17.54 -10.66 29.41
CA THR A 174 17.53 -12.10 29.70
C THR A 174 16.18 -12.67 29.30
N VAL A 175 16.17 -13.75 28.52
CA VAL A 175 14.95 -14.52 28.23
C VAL A 175 15.07 -15.92 28.79
N ILE A 176 14.09 -16.30 29.60
CA ILE A 176 14.00 -17.65 30.19
C ILE A 176 13.01 -18.47 29.36
N HIS A 177 13.48 -19.53 28.71
CA HIS A 177 12.62 -20.50 28.06
C HIS A 177 12.28 -21.63 29.04
N SER A 178 10.99 -21.90 29.24
CA SER A 178 10.50 -23.10 29.92
C SER A 178 9.99 -24.08 28.89
N MET A 179 10.52 -25.31 28.90
CA MET A 179 10.24 -26.34 27.90
C MET A 179 10.08 -27.73 28.55
N SER A 180 9.43 -28.64 27.83
CA SER A 180 9.39 -30.07 28.18
C SER A 180 10.71 -30.74 27.78
N GLN A 181 10.93 -31.97 28.27
CA GLN A 181 12.08 -32.82 27.91
C GLN A 181 12.31 -32.88 26.38
N ASN A 182 11.29 -33.19 25.59
CA ASN A 182 11.40 -33.25 24.12
C ASN A 182 11.78 -31.89 23.50
N GLY A 183 11.25 -30.78 24.06
CA GLY A 183 11.61 -29.45 23.60
C GLY A 183 13.04 -29.05 23.97
N TRP A 184 13.59 -29.64 25.03
CA TRP A 184 15.00 -29.52 25.38
C TRP A 184 15.90 -30.31 24.42
N GLU A 185 15.50 -31.52 24.00
CA GLU A 185 16.20 -32.28 22.96
C GLU A 185 16.27 -31.49 21.63
N ASP A 186 15.14 -30.95 21.15
CA ASP A 186 15.09 -30.08 19.96
C ASP A 186 15.97 -28.81 20.10
N PHE A 187 16.01 -28.22 21.30
CA PHE A 187 16.82 -27.03 21.59
C PHE A 187 18.31 -27.35 21.65
N ALA A 188 18.66 -28.49 22.25
CA ALA A 188 20.03 -28.97 22.36
C ALA A 188 20.61 -29.35 20.99
N GLU A 189 19.82 -29.98 20.10
CA GLU A 189 20.23 -30.24 18.71
C GLU A 189 20.53 -28.93 17.96
N LYS A 190 19.60 -27.96 17.97
CA LYS A 190 19.76 -26.67 17.28
C LYS A 190 20.96 -25.87 17.76
N TYR A 191 21.25 -25.93 19.06
CA TYR A 191 22.35 -25.18 19.67
C TYR A 191 23.62 -25.98 19.88
N ASP A 192 23.69 -27.24 19.44
CA ASP A 192 24.84 -28.14 19.63
C ASP A 192 25.26 -28.19 21.12
N LEU A 193 24.33 -28.65 21.95
CA LEU A 193 24.45 -28.86 23.39
C LEU A 193 24.25 -30.35 23.72
N ASP A 194 24.70 -30.77 24.89
CA ASP A 194 24.42 -32.12 25.40
C ASP A 194 22.98 -32.19 25.93
N ALA A 195 22.17 -33.11 25.39
CA ALA A 195 20.80 -33.31 25.81
C ALA A 195 20.71 -33.95 27.22
N ASP A 196 21.74 -34.69 27.64
CA ASP A 196 21.80 -35.34 28.95
C ASP A 196 22.14 -34.35 30.11
N ASP A 197 22.67 -33.16 29.81
CA ASP A 197 22.93 -32.10 30.81
C ASP A 197 21.66 -31.31 31.12
N ILE A 198 20.82 -31.83 32.03
CA ILE A 198 19.54 -31.22 32.41
C ILE A 198 19.78 -29.92 33.20
N PRO A 199 19.51 -28.72 32.62
CA PRO A 199 19.80 -27.47 33.29
C PRO A 199 18.74 -27.16 34.35
N SER A 200 19.18 -26.98 35.60
CA SER A 200 18.33 -26.45 36.67
C SER A 200 18.50 -24.93 36.77
N PHE A 201 17.40 -24.21 36.58
CA PHE A 201 17.29 -22.79 36.90
C PHE A 201 16.52 -22.64 38.23
N GLN A 202 16.82 -21.61 39.03
CA GLN A 202 15.99 -21.30 40.19
C GLN A 202 14.64 -20.84 39.68
N ASN A 203 13.60 -21.63 39.92
CA ASN A 203 12.31 -21.43 39.26
C ASN A 203 11.74 -20.04 39.59
N PRO A 204 11.60 -19.13 38.60
CA PRO A 204 10.97 -17.82 38.80
C PRO A 204 9.47 -17.93 39.05
N ASN A 205 8.90 -19.12 38.90
CA ASN A 205 7.50 -19.37 39.12
C ASN A 205 7.20 -19.85 40.54
N ASP A 206 6.75 -18.90 41.36
CA ASP A 206 6.03 -19.14 42.60
C ASP A 206 4.92 -20.20 42.44
N TRP A 207 4.57 -20.85 43.55
CA TRP A 207 3.92 -22.16 43.68
C TRP A 207 2.42 -22.19 43.32
N VAL A 208 1.99 -21.49 42.27
CA VAL A 208 0.58 -21.17 41.97
C VAL A 208 0.22 -21.55 40.51
N PHE A 209 0.67 -22.72 40.04
CA PHE A 209 0.27 -23.26 38.73
C PHE A 209 -0.37 -24.66 38.84
N PRO A 210 -1.58 -24.87 38.28
CA PRO A 210 -2.22 -26.20 38.25
C PRO A 210 -1.59 -27.12 37.21
N TRP A 211 -0.88 -26.54 36.22
CA TRP A 211 -0.30 -27.24 35.08
C TRP A 211 1.15 -27.65 35.33
N LEU A 212 1.54 -27.92 36.58
CA LEU A 212 2.92 -28.28 36.93
C LEU A 212 3.29 -29.63 36.30
N THR A 213 3.77 -29.61 35.06
CA THR A 213 4.58 -30.66 34.48
C THR A 213 5.83 -30.81 35.33
N GLN A 214 6.00 -32.00 35.91
CA GLN A 214 7.09 -32.30 36.84
C GLN A 214 8.47 -32.19 36.15
N ASP A 215 8.47 -32.26 34.81
CA ASP A 215 9.63 -32.22 33.93
C ASP A 215 9.67 -30.89 33.13
N THR A 216 9.69 -29.76 33.83
CA THR A 216 9.85 -28.43 33.21
C THR A 216 11.31 -28.00 33.26
N ILE A 217 12.00 -28.07 32.13
CA ILE A 217 13.39 -27.61 31.98
C ILE A 217 13.40 -26.10 31.73
N GLN A 218 14.33 -25.39 32.36
CA GLN A 218 14.48 -23.94 32.23
C GLN A 218 15.90 -23.56 31.79
N ILE A 219 15.98 -22.83 30.69
CA ILE A 219 17.23 -22.31 30.12
C ILE A 219 17.12 -20.81 29.88
N ALA A 220 18.20 -20.05 30.08
CA ALA A 220 18.23 -18.62 29.86
C ALA A 220 19.14 -18.22 28.69
N GLU A 221 18.60 -17.42 27.76
CA GLU A 221 19.36 -16.70 26.73
C GLU A 221 19.66 -15.29 27.26
N PHE A 222 20.93 -15.02 27.61
CA PHE A 222 21.40 -13.70 28.06
C PHE A 222 22.05 -12.92 26.91
N TYR A 223 21.48 -11.78 26.58
CA TYR A 223 21.97 -10.87 25.55
C TYR A 223 22.72 -9.72 26.20
N GLU A 224 23.97 -9.47 25.79
CA GLU A 224 24.76 -8.30 26.19
C GLU A 224 25.13 -7.42 24.99
N VAL A 225 24.90 -6.10 25.12
CA VAL A 225 25.29 -5.08 24.14
C VAL A 225 26.67 -4.53 24.52
N VAL A 226 27.65 -4.68 23.63
CA VAL A 226 29.02 -4.23 23.88
C VAL A 226 29.46 -3.22 22.84
N GLU A 227 29.59 -1.95 23.25
CA GLU A 227 30.23 -0.92 22.42
C GLU A 227 31.74 -1.17 22.32
N LYS A 228 32.25 -1.39 21.11
CA LYS A 228 33.69 -1.45 20.85
C LYS A 228 34.09 -0.45 19.77
N LYS A 229 35.26 0.17 19.96
CA LYS A 229 35.93 0.94 18.91
C LYS A 229 36.66 -0.05 18.00
N GLU A 230 36.12 -0.28 16.82
CA GLU A 230 36.74 -1.12 15.80
C GLU A 230 37.49 -0.24 14.78
N LYS A 231 38.56 -0.77 14.20
CA LYS A 231 39.30 -0.11 13.12
C LYS A 231 38.64 -0.45 11.80
N ALA A 232 38.10 0.55 11.12
CA ALA A 232 37.77 0.48 9.70
C ALA A 232 39.04 0.78 8.88
N PHE A 233 39.28 -0.03 7.86
CA PHE A 233 40.25 0.21 6.81
C PHE A 233 39.50 0.67 5.57
N ILE A 234 39.89 1.82 5.02
CA ILE A 234 39.32 2.36 3.79
C ILE A 234 40.27 1.97 2.67
N TYR A 235 39.77 1.14 1.76
CA TYR A 235 40.44 0.72 0.55
C TYR A 235 39.89 1.51 -0.64
N GLN A 236 40.70 1.68 -1.68
CA GLN A 236 40.23 2.13 -2.98
C GLN A 236 40.06 0.91 -3.88
N ASP A 237 38.91 0.83 -4.54
CA ASP A 237 38.75 -0.06 -5.69
C ASP A 237 39.62 0.44 -6.86
N PRO A 238 40.54 -0.37 -7.41
CA PRO A 238 41.38 0.04 -8.55
C PRO A 238 40.62 0.23 -9.87
N VAL A 239 39.37 -0.23 -9.98
CA VAL A 239 38.53 -0.18 -11.19
C VAL A 239 37.49 0.95 -11.13
N THR A 240 36.75 1.08 -10.03
CA THR A 240 35.73 2.15 -9.87
C THR A 240 36.30 3.43 -9.26
N GLY A 241 37.42 3.34 -8.52
CA GLY A 241 38.03 4.48 -7.84
C GLY A 241 37.33 4.90 -6.54
N GLU A 242 36.20 4.27 -6.18
CA GLU A 242 35.44 4.61 -4.99
C GLU A 242 36.12 4.10 -3.69
N PRO A 243 35.99 4.84 -2.57
CA PRO A 243 36.55 4.46 -1.27
C PRO A 243 35.64 3.48 -0.52
N VAL A 244 35.88 2.18 -0.64
CA VAL A 244 35.15 1.13 0.08
C VAL A 244 35.74 0.90 1.48
N SER A 245 34.92 0.98 2.53
CA SER A 245 35.37 0.77 3.91
C SER A 245 35.03 -0.62 4.44
N TYR A 246 36.04 -1.35 4.89
CA TYR A 246 35.88 -2.68 5.51
C TYR A 246 36.41 -2.67 6.96
N PHE A 247 35.81 -3.47 7.86
CA PHE A 247 36.21 -3.50 9.28
C PHE A 247 37.24 -4.59 9.59
N LYS A 248 38.33 -4.24 10.29
CA LYS A 248 39.49 -5.12 10.57
C LYS A 248 39.14 -6.53 11.07
N ARG A 249 38.04 -6.68 11.81
CA ARG A 249 37.65 -7.97 12.42
C ARG A 249 36.90 -8.88 11.45
N ASP A 250 36.13 -8.31 10.54
CA ASP A 250 35.28 -9.03 9.59
C ASP A 250 36.08 -9.46 8.34
N ILE A 251 37.20 -8.78 8.04
CA ILE A 251 38.12 -9.14 6.94
C ILE A 251 39.22 -10.14 7.38
N LYS A 252 39.24 -10.63 8.63
CA LYS A 252 40.41 -11.37 9.14
C LYS A 252 40.77 -12.60 8.28
N ASP A 253 39.77 -13.17 7.62
CA ASP A 253 39.90 -14.36 6.77
C ASP A 253 39.87 -14.02 5.25
N VAL A 254 39.78 -12.73 4.87
CA VAL A 254 39.63 -12.24 3.47
C VAL A 254 40.66 -11.15 3.08
N ILE A 255 41.58 -10.78 3.99
CA ILE A 255 42.59 -9.73 3.75
C ILE A 255 43.51 -10.09 2.57
N ASP A 256 43.86 -11.37 2.45
CA ASP A 256 44.84 -11.83 1.47
C ASP A 256 44.27 -11.78 0.05
N ASP A 257 43.01 -12.20 -0.15
CA ASP A 257 42.31 -12.14 -1.44
C ASP A 257 42.07 -10.69 -1.93
N LEU A 258 41.75 -9.77 -1.01
CA LEU A 258 41.56 -8.35 -1.32
C LEU A 258 42.90 -7.66 -1.65
N ALA A 259 44.00 -8.09 -1.03
CA ALA A 259 45.34 -7.60 -1.37
C ALA A 259 45.80 -8.09 -2.76
N ASP A 260 45.58 -9.37 -3.07
CA ASP A 260 45.87 -9.94 -4.40
C ASP A 260 44.98 -9.35 -5.51
N SER A 261 43.76 -8.92 -5.17
CA SER A 261 42.85 -8.22 -6.07
C SER A 261 43.23 -6.75 -6.37
N GLY A 262 44.30 -6.24 -5.75
CA GLY A 262 44.87 -4.91 -6.05
C GLY A 262 44.22 -3.72 -5.33
N PHE A 263 43.41 -3.96 -4.29
CA PHE A 263 42.81 -2.88 -3.50
C PHE A 263 43.86 -2.11 -2.69
N ILE A 264 43.96 -0.80 -2.90
CA ILE A 264 44.96 0.04 -2.23
C ILE A 264 44.36 0.63 -0.94
N LYS A 265 44.99 0.36 0.20
CA LYS A 265 44.58 0.92 1.50
C LYS A 265 44.92 2.43 1.60
N ILE A 266 43.91 3.28 1.58
CA ILE A 266 44.06 4.75 1.70
C ILE A 266 44.22 5.16 3.17
N ALA A 267 43.34 4.68 4.07
CA ALA A 267 43.21 5.23 5.42
C ALA A 267 42.77 4.21 6.48
N GLU A 268 43.03 4.53 7.75
CA GLU A 268 42.42 3.86 8.90
C GLU A 268 41.56 4.87 9.69
N ARG A 269 40.34 4.45 10.09
CA ARG A 269 39.49 5.24 11.00
C ARG A 269 39.00 4.34 12.14
N GLN A 270 39.04 4.84 13.38
CA GLN A 270 38.33 4.18 14.47
C GLN A 270 36.86 4.60 14.45
N ILE A 271 35.97 3.62 14.43
CA ILE A 271 34.52 3.79 14.46
C ILE A 271 33.98 3.03 15.67
N LYS A 272 33.03 3.62 16.40
CA LYS A 272 32.27 2.89 17.42
C LYS A 272 31.22 2.03 16.71
N ARG A 273 31.20 0.73 16.98
CA ARG A 273 30.13 -0.20 16.54
C ARG A 273 29.52 -0.85 17.77
N ARG A 274 28.18 -1.02 17.81
CA ARG A 274 27.50 -1.87 18.79
C ARG A 274 27.53 -3.30 18.23
N ARG A 275 27.89 -4.28 19.05
CA ARG A 275 27.67 -5.70 18.72
C ARG A 275 26.94 -6.35 19.89
N VAL A 276 26.00 -7.25 19.58
CA VAL A 276 25.26 -8.02 20.59
C VAL A 276 25.81 -9.44 20.65
N TYR A 277 26.03 -9.91 21.88
CA TYR A 277 26.46 -11.27 22.15
C TYR A 277 25.38 -12.00 22.92
N LYS A 278 24.97 -13.17 22.43
CA LYS A 278 24.10 -14.11 23.15
C LYS A 278 24.98 -15.09 23.93
N SER A 279 24.64 -15.32 25.19
CA SER A 279 25.23 -16.35 26.03
C SER A 279 24.11 -17.25 26.54
N ILE A 280 24.22 -18.55 26.32
CA ILE A 280 23.27 -19.54 26.82
C ILE A 280 23.74 -19.95 28.22
N ILE A 281 22.92 -19.68 29.23
CA ILE A 281 23.28 -19.81 30.65
C ILE A 281 22.23 -20.63 31.42
N THR A 282 22.72 -21.35 32.43
CA THR A 282 21.93 -21.98 33.48
C THR A 282 22.23 -21.27 34.81
N CYS A 283 21.60 -21.69 35.92
CA CYS A 283 21.95 -21.15 37.23
C CYS A 283 23.34 -21.64 37.71
N THR A 284 23.82 -22.78 37.20
CA THR A 284 25.06 -23.44 37.64
C THR A 284 26.25 -23.24 36.70
N ALA A 285 26.01 -23.02 35.40
CA ALA A 285 27.06 -22.96 34.38
C ALA A 285 26.66 -22.10 33.16
N VAL A 286 27.65 -21.55 32.47
CA VAL A 286 27.49 -20.98 31.13
C VAL A 286 27.74 -22.10 30.11
N LEU A 287 26.71 -22.47 29.34
CA LEU A 287 26.76 -23.53 28.33
C LEU A 287 27.51 -23.06 27.07
N LYS A 288 27.06 -21.95 26.48
CA LYS A 288 27.73 -21.31 25.33
C LYS A 288 27.91 -19.83 25.61
N ASP A 289 29.17 -19.40 25.65
CA ASP A 289 29.53 -18.02 25.98
C ASP A 289 29.80 -17.17 24.72
N LYS A 290 29.32 -15.92 24.71
CA LYS A 290 29.66 -14.89 23.71
C LYS A 290 29.48 -15.32 22.25
N GLN A 291 28.39 -16.00 21.94
CA GLN A 291 27.98 -16.20 20.55
C GLN A 291 27.61 -14.84 19.94
N LEU A 292 28.28 -14.45 18.86
CA LEU A 292 27.94 -13.24 18.12
C LEU A 292 26.62 -13.48 17.40
N ILE A 293 25.70 -12.52 17.47
CA ILE A 293 24.43 -12.57 16.74
C ILE A 293 24.45 -11.49 15.63
N ALA A 294 23.68 -11.73 14.57
CA ALA A 294 23.53 -10.75 13.49
C ALA A 294 22.77 -9.51 13.98
N GLY A 295 23.15 -8.32 13.50
CA GLY A 295 22.57 -7.05 13.89
C GLY A 295 23.25 -6.38 15.10
N GLU A 296 23.03 -5.07 15.22
CA GLU A 296 23.66 -4.21 16.24
C GLU A 296 22.81 -4.04 17.51
N HIS A 297 21.65 -4.71 17.55
CA HIS A 297 20.59 -4.52 18.53
C HIS A 297 20.14 -5.84 19.17
N ILE A 298 19.58 -5.76 20.38
CA ILE A 298 18.97 -6.93 21.03
C ILE A 298 17.77 -7.36 20.16
N PRO A 299 17.69 -8.61 19.69
CA PRO A 299 16.71 -9.02 18.68
C PRO A 299 15.36 -9.39 19.28
N ILE A 300 14.92 -8.62 20.27
CA ILE A 300 13.71 -8.86 21.05
C ILE A 300 12.96 -7.55 21.12
N VAL A 301 11.68 -7.59 20.74
CA VAL A 301 10.82 -6.42 20.68
C VAL A 301 9.76 -6.55 21.77
N PRO A 302 9.80 -5.73 22.83
CA PRO A 302 8.74 -5.65 23.80
C PRO A 302 7.60 -4.74 23.29
N VAL A 303 6.37 -5.06 23.68
CA VAL A 303 5.20 -4.21 23.50
C VAL A 303 4.58 -4.00 24.87
N PHE A 304 4.36 -2.74 25.26
CA PHE A 304 3.75 -2.41 26.56
C PHE A 304 2.31 -1.91 26.41
N GLY A 305 1.50 -2.17 27.43
CA GLY A 305 0.14 -1.67 27.57
C GLY A 305 0.15 -0.20 27.97
N GLU A 306 -0.46 0.15 29.10
CA GLU A 306 -0.09 1.39 29.78
C GLU A 306 1.29 1.21 30.42
N TRP A 307 2.15 2.23 30.34
CA TRP A 307 3.56 2.14 30.75
C TRP A 307 4.07 3.46 31.33
N GLY A 308 4.86 3.37 32.40
CA GLY A 308 5.54 4.51 32.99
C GLY A 308 6.47 4.14 34.16
N PHE A 309 6.92 5.17 34.89
CA PHE A 309 7.77 5.00 36.06
C PHE A 309 7.12 5.59 37.31
N VAL A 310 7.13 4.84 38.41
CA VAL A 310 6.73 5.28 39.75
C VAL A 310 7.89 5.03 40.70
N GLU A 311 8.42 6.08 41.34
CA GLU A 311 9.59 5.98 42.23
C GLU A 311 10.79 5.24 41.60
N ASP A 312 11.08 5.56 40.33
CA ASP A 312 12.08 4.91 39.47
C ASP A 312 11.87 3.41 39.16
N LYS A 313 10.82 2.78 39.69
CA LYS A 313 10.36 1.45 39.26
C LYS A 313 9.51 1.53 38.00
N GLU A 314 9.79 0.63 37.06
CA GLU A 314 8.98 0.45 35.85
C GLU A 314 7.62 -0.18 36.22
N VAL A 315 6.53 0.46 35.81
CA VAL A 315 5.17 -0.05 36.00
C VAL A 315 4.50 -0.12 34.64
N TYR A 316 3.90 -1.26 34.35
CA TYR A 316 3.05 -1.48 33.19
C TYR A 316 1.77 -2.20 33.60
N GLU A 317 0.71 -1.98 32.84
CA GLU A 317 -0.57 -2.66 33.04
C GLU A 317 -1.39 -2.81 31.76
N GLY A 318 -2.27 -3.80 31.77
CA GLY A 318 -3.33 -3.98 30.78
C GLY A 318 -4.69 -3.69 31.41
N VAL A 319 -5.72 -3.50 30.57
CA VAL A 319 -7.09 -3.10 30.98
C VAL A 319 -7.70 -3.99 32.07
N VAL A 320 -7.27 -5.24 32.18
CA VAL A 320 -7.82 -6.16 33.19
C VAL A 320 -7.41 -5.81 34.62
N ARG A 321 -6.29 -5.10 34.85
CA ARG A 321 -5.66 -4.95 36.17
C ARG A 321 -6.58 -4.29 37.20
N LEU A 322 -7.11 -3.12 36.86
CA LEU A 322 -8.12 -2.41 37.67
C LEU A 322 -9.48 -3.14 37.65
N THR A 323 -9.79 -3.83 36.55
CA THR A 323 -11.03 -4.60 36.39
C THR A 323 -11.13 -5.81 37.35
N LYS A 324 -10.00 -6.38 37.80
CA LYS A 324 -9.94 -7.56 38.68
C LYS A 324 -10.80 -7.41 39.95
N ASP A 325 -10.74 -6.26 40.61
CA ASP A 325 -11.33 -6.06 41.94
C ASP A 325 -12.87 -6.13 41.91
N GLY A 326 -13.50 -5.26 41.12
CA GLY A 326 -14.94 -5.28 40.93
C GLY A 326 -15.45 -6.62 40.37
N GLN A 327 -14.65 -7.30 39.53
CA GLN A 327 -15.02 -8.61 39.01
C GLN A 327 -14.97 -9.73 40.07
N ARG A 328 -13.99 -9.71 40.99
CA ARG A 328 -13.95 -10.61 42.16
C ARG A 328 -15.16 -10.38 43.07
N LEU A 329 -15.51 -9.12 43.34
CA LEU A 329 -16.67 -8.74 44.14
C LEU A 329 -17.99 -9.26 43.54
N ARG A 330 -18.17 -9.16 42.21
CA ARG A 330 -19.34 -9.73 41.51
C ARG A 330 -19.41 -11.24 41.63
N ASN A 331 -18.29 -11.94 41.39
CA ASN A 331 -18.22 -13.39 41.53
C ASN A 331 -18.56 -13.84 42.96
N MET A 332 -18.10 -13.10 43.98
CA MET A 332 -18.44 -13.34 45.39
C MET A 332 -19.94 -13.18 45.65
N ILE A 333 -20.56 -12.07 45.25
CA ILE A 333 -21.99 -11.79 45.50
C ILE A 333 -22.88 -12.81 44.79
N MET A 334 -22.59 -13.13 43.52
CA MET A 334 -23.37 -14.12 42.77
C MET A 334 -23.22 -15.53 43.35
N SER A 335 -22.05 -15.87 43.88
CA SER A 335 -21.82 -17.15 44.57
C SER A 335 -22.57 -17.23 45.91
N PHE A 336 -22.57 -16.14 46.68
CA PHE A 336 -23.33 -16.04 47.93
C PHE A 336 -24.86 -16.13 47.68
N ASN A 337 -25.35 -15.49 46.62
CA ASN A 337 -26.76 -15.60 46.23
C ASN A 337 -27.13 -17.04 45.79
N ALA A 338 -26.21 -17.78 45.18
CA ALA A 338 -26.43 -19.20 44.87
C ALA A 338 -26.54 -20.06 46.14
N ASP A 339 -25.69 -19.82 47.15
CA ASP A 339 -25.78 -20.51 48.45
C ASP A 339 -27.10 -20.19 49.17
N ILE A 340 -27.60 -18.94 49.11
CA ILE A 340 -28.95 -18.56 49.61
C ILE A 340 -30.04 -19.40 48.91
N VAL A 341 -30.02 -19.48 47.58
CA VAL A 341 -31.07 -20.19 46.81
C VAL A 341 -30.99 -21.71 47.03
N ALA A 342 -29.79 -22.26 47.17
CA ALA A 342 -29.55 -23.69 47.30
C ALA A 342 -29.78 -24.23 48.72
N ARG A 343 -29.28 -23.54 49.76
CA ARG A 343 -29.23 -24.07 51.13
C ARG A 343 -30.45 -23.73 51.98
N THR A 344 -31.26 -22.73 51.59
CA THR A 344 -32.42 -22.34 52.38
C THR A 344 -33.65 -23.22 52.12
N PRO A 345 -34.33 -23.72 53.18
CA PRO A 345 -35.63 -24.38 53.07
C PRO A 345 -36.65 -23.54 52.31
N LYS A 346 -37.48 -24.17 51.47
CA LYS A 346 -38.57 -23.47 50.78
C LYS A 346 -39.68 -23.14 51.78
N LYS A 347 -40.41 -22.04 51.54
CA LYS A 347 -41.57 -21.63 52.35
C LYS A 347 -42.55 -22.79 52.57
N LYS A 348 -42.62 -23.26 53.80
CA LYS A 348 -43.57 -24.24 54.31
C LYS A 348 -44.30 -23.65 55.52
N PRO A 349 -45.58 -23.98 55.74
CA PRO A 349 -46.24 -23.67 57.01
C PRO A 349 -45.52 -24.38 58.17
N PHE A 350 -45.44 -23.72 59.33
CA PHE A 350 -45.02 -24.36 60.57
C PHE A 350 -46.23 -25.07 61.20
N PHE A 351 -46.00 -26.32 61.62
CA PHE A 351 -46.96 -27.15 62.35
C PHE A 351 -46.31 -27.73 63.59
N TRP A 352 -47.09 -27.93 64.65
CA TRP A 352 -46.73 -28.86 65.72
C TRP A 352 -47.16 -30.28 65.33
N PRO A 353 -46.40 -31.34 65.71
CA PRO A 353 -46.75 -32.72 65.36
C PRO A 353 -48.17 -33.13 65.75
N GLU A 354 -48.64 -32.70 66.93
CA GLU A 354 -49.99 -32.95 67.45
C GLU A 354 -51.12 -32.35 66.59
N GLN A 355 -50.82 -31.32 65.78
CA GLN A 355 -51.79 -30.64 64.90
C GLN A 355 -51.99 -31.36 63.56
N ILE A 356 -51.00 -32.11 63.09
CA ILE A 356 -51.00 -32.75 61.76
C ILE A 356 -51.17 -34.28 61.84
N ALA A 357 -51.01 -34.87 63.03
CA ALA A 357 -51.19 -36.30 63.27
C ALA A 357 -52.52 -36.82 62.69
N GLY A 358 -52.43 -37.85 61.84
CA GLY A 358 -53.57 -38.45 61.14
C GLY A 358 -53.96 -37.80 59.81
N PHE A 359 -53.45 -36.60 59.48
CA PHE A 359 -53.73 -35.88 58.23
C PHE A 359 -52.50 -35.67 57.34
N GLU A 360 -51.32 -36.19 57.72
CA GLU A 360 -50.04 -36.05 57.00
C GLU A 360 -50.13 -36.38 55.49
N HIS A 361 -50.91 -37.39 55.09
CA HIS A 361 -51.10 -37.75 53.68
C HIS A 361 -51.75 -36.62 52.84
N MET A 362 -52.59 -35.77 53.43
CA MET A 362 -53.10 -34.60 52.70
C MET A 362 -51.99 -33.59 52.36
N TYR A 363 -50.88 -33.61 53.09
CA TYR A 363 -49.74 -32.69 52.93
C TYR A 363 -48.54 -33.31 52.18
N ASP A 364 -48.71 -34.48 51.56
CA ASP A 364 -47.62 -35.19 50.86
C ASP A 364 -47.24 -34.55 49.51
N GLY A 365 -48.14 -33.76 48.93
CA GLY A 365 -47.96 -33.04 47.67
C GLY A 365 -48.24 -33.86 46.40
N ASN A 366 -48.85 -35.04 46.51
CA ASN A 366 -49.17 -35.91 45.38
C ASN A 366 -50.60 -35.71 44.84
N ASP A 367 -51.58 -35.41 45.71
CA ASP A 367 -53.01 -35.33 45.37
C ASP A 367 -53.59 -33.93 45.66
N ASP A 368 -54.33 -33.37 44.70
CA ASP A 368 -55.01 -32.07 44.83
C ASP A 368 -56.31 -32.19 45.65
N TYR A 369 -56.18 -32.25 46.98
CA TYR A 369 -57.32 -32.19 47.89
C TYR A 369 -57.95 -30.78 47.93
N PRO A 370 -59.30 -30.63 47.82
CA PRO A 370 -59.97 -29.32 47.83
C PRO A 370 -59.87 -28.55 49.16
N TYR A 371 -59.40 -29.20 50.22
CA TYR A 371 -59.20 -28.63 51.55
C TYR A 371 -58.13 -29.44 52.30
N TYR A 372 -57.56 -28.83 53.33
CA TYR A 372 -56.64 -29.48 54.27
C TYR A 372 -57.28 -29.57 55.65
N LEU A 373 -57.00 -30.64 56.39
CA LEU A 373 -57.50 -30.85 57.74
C LEU A 373 -56.36 -30.76 58.77
N LEU A 374 -56.71 -30.26 59.96
CA LEU A 374 -55.83 -30.16 61.12
C LEU A 374 -56.57 -30.64 62.35
N ASN A 375 -55.83 -31.24 63.28
CA ASN A 375 -56.37 -31.57 64.59
C ASN A 375 -56.62 -30.29 65.40
N ARG A 376 -57.79 -30.23 66.04
CA ARG A 376 -58.27 -29.08 66.80
C ARG A 376 -58.02 -29.21 68.30
N THR A 377 -57.91 -30.44 68.80
CA THR A 377 -57.95 -30.73 70.24
C THR A 377 -57.00 -31.88 70.57
N ASP A 378 -56.24 -31.73 71.65
CA ASP A 378 -55.29 -32.73 72.14
C ASP A 378 -55.99 -33.84 72.95
N GLU A 379 -55.31 -34.95 73.21
CA GLU A 379 -55.76 -36.06 74.07
C GLU A 379 -56.23 -35.56 75.46
N ASN A 380 -55.61 -34.49 75.98
CA ASN A 380 -55.99 -33.84 77.25
C ASN A 380 -57.12 -32.80 77.13
N SER A 381 -57.85 -32.74 76.01
CA SER A 381 -58.90 -31.74 75.73
C SER A 381 -58.43 -30.27 75.74
N GLY A 382 -57.14 -30.03 75.47
CA GLY A 382 -56.62 -28.68 75.21
C GLY A 382 -56.88 -28.26 73.77
N ASP A 383 -57.38 -27.03 73.57
CA ASP A 383 -57.56 -26.46 72.22
C ASP A 383 -56.20 -26.11 71.60
N LEU A 384 -55.90 -26.66 70.42
CA LEU A 384 -54.73 -26.27 69.62
C LEU A 384 -55.05 -25.03 68.75
N PRO A 385 -54.05 -24.17 68.46
CA PRO A 385 -54.30 -22.97 67.65
C PRO A 385 -54.74 -23.34 66.24
N THR A 386 -55.84 -22.69 65.80
CA THR A 386 -56.74 -23.21 64.75
C THR A 386 -56.30 -22.96 63.31
N GLN A 387 -55.15 -22.30 63.09
CA GLN A 387 -54.65 -21.99 61.76
C GLN A 387 -53.11 -21.83 61.74
N PRO A 388 -52.40 -22.40 60.74
CA PRO A 388 -50.96 -22.24 60.57
C PRO A 388 -50.65 -20.89 59.90
N LEU A 389 -50.74 -19.80 60.66
CA LEU A 389 -50.36 -18.46 60.18
C LEU A 389 -48.84 -18.29 60.01
N ALA A 390 -48.05 -19.07 60.74
CA ALA A 390 -46.60 -19.03 60.65
C ALA A 390 -46.13 -19.83 59.44
N TYR A 391 -45.40 -19.17 58.53
CA TYR A 391 -44.70 -19.80 57.42
C TYR A 391 -43.20 -19.53 57.57
N TYR A 392 -42.37 -20.46 57.11
CA TYR A 392 -40.96 -20.17 56.88
C TYR A 392 -40.86 -19.08 55.81
N GLU A 393 -40.21 -17.96 56.13
CA GLU A 393 -40.05 -16.84 55.20
C GLU A 393 -39.13 -17.27 54.04
N ASN A 394 -39.50 -16.92 52.80
CA ASN A 394 -38.65 -17.25 51.66
C ASN A 394 -37.34 -16.47 51.78
N PRO A 395 -36.19 -17.06 51.38
CA PRO A 395 -34.97 -16.29 51.23
C PRO A 395 -35.16 -15.21 50.16
N GLU A 396 -35.22 -13.95 50.58
CA GLU A 396 -35.04 -12.82 49.67
C GLU A 396 -33.55 -12.51 49.57
N VAL A 397 -33.07 -12.19 48.37
CA VAL A 397 -31.70 -11.69 48.20
C VAL A 397 -31.62 -10.34 48.92
N PRO A 398 -30.70 -10.14 49.89
CA PRO A 398 -30.61 -8.88 50.62
C PRO A 398 -30.44 -7.69 49.67
N GLN A 399 -31.18 -6.61 49.88
CA GLN A 399 -31.11 -5.41 49.03
C GLN A 399 -29.68 -4.82 48.96
N ALA A 400 -28.90 -4.97 50.04
CA ALA A 400 -27.48 -4.64 50.06
C ALA A 400 -26.66 -5.43 49.01
N ASN A 401 -26.94 -6.72 48.82
CA ASN A 401 -26.28 -7.53 47.79
C ASN A 401 -26.68 -7.12 46.38
N ALA A 402 -27.95 -6.76 46.17
CA ALA A 402 -28.42 -6.27 44.87
C ALA A 402 -27.74 -4.94 44.50
N TYR A 403 -27.72 -3.98 45.43
CA TYR A 403 -27.02 -2.71 45.26
C TYR A 403 -25.51 -2.88 45.04
N MET A 404 -24.84 -3.70 45.86
CA MET A 404 -23.40 -3.97 45.69
C MET A 404 -23.08 -4.70 44.38
N LEU A 405 -23.98 -5.55 43.88
CA LEU A 405 -23.82 -6.19 42.57
C LEU A 405 -23.92 -5.17 41.45
N GLU A 406 -24.88 -4.25 41.50
CA GLU A 406 -25.02 -3.16 40.56
C GLU A 406 -23.80 -2.24 40.59
N ALA A 407 -23.39 -1.76 41.78
CA ALA A 407 -22.20 -0.94 41.97
C ALA A 407 -20.93 -1.63 41.43
N ALA A 408 -20.74 -2.92 41.71
CA ALA A 408 -19.59 -3.68 41.20
C ALA A 408 -19.66 -3.89 39.68
N THR A 409 -20.86 -4.04 39.07
CA THR A 409 -21.00 -4.05 37.61
C THR A 409 -20.68 -2.69 36.98
N SER A 410 -21.03 -1.59 37.65
CA SER A 410 -20.75 -0.23 37.19
C SER A 410 -19.26 0.09 37.27
N ALA A 411 -18.61 -0.20 38.40
CA ALA A 411 -17.17 -0.03 38.56
C ALA A 411 -16.38 -0.83 37.51
N VAL A 412 -16.76 -2.10 37.26
CA VAL A 412 -16.17 -2.91 36.18
C VAL A 412 -16.37 -2.27 34.80
N LYS A 413 -17.55 -1.72 34.49
CA LYS A 413 -17.79 -1.05 33.21
C LYS A 413 -17.00 0.24 33.07
N GLU A 414 -16.85 1.01 34.14
CA GLU A 414 -16.16 2.31 34.15
C GLU A 414 -14.65 2.16 33.91
N VAL A 415 -14.02 1.06 34.37
CA VAL A 415 -12.60 0.78 34.12
C VAL A 415 -12.35 -0.11 32.89
N ALA A 416 -13.29 -0.98 32.51
CA ALA A 416 -13.12 -1.86 31.36
C ALA A 416 -13.60 -1.25 30.03
N THR A 417 -14.38 -0.16 30.09
CA THR A 417 -14.70 0.66 28.92
C THR A 417 -13.88 1.94 29.03
N LEU A 418 -12.87 2.12 28.18
CA LEU A 418 -12.06 3.34 28.13
C LEU A 418 -12.82 4.54 27.50
N GLY A 419 -14.16 4.51 27.52
CA GLY A 419 -15.03 5.57 27.01
C GLY A 419 -16.47 5.12 26.81
N VAL A 420 -17.17 5.73 25.85
CA VAL A 420 -18.64 5.86 25.90
C VAL A 420 -19.35 4.77 25.11
N ASP A 421 -20.27 4.06 25.78
CA ASP A 421 -21.12 3.02 25.19
C ASP A 421 -21.99 3.57 24.03
N ALA A 422 -21.66 3.16 22.80
CA ALA A 422 -22.40 3.48 21.59
C ALA A 422 -23.87 2.99 21.64
N GLY A 423 -24.20 2.06 22.53
CA GLY A 423 -25.58 1.61 22.78
C GLY A 423 -26.52 2.70 23.34
N SER A 424 -25.98 3.82 23.81
CA SER A 424 -26.75 4.96 24.34
C SER A 424 -27.50 5.79 23.27
N VAL A 425 -27.26 5.55 21.97
CA VAL A 425 -27.89 6.30 20.86
C VAL A 425 -28.79 5.41 19.99
N ASN A 426 -29.53 4.47 20.59
CA ASN A 426 -30.62 3.73 19.95
C ASN A 426 -31.88 4.61 19.71
N GLY A 427 -31.68 5.76 19.05
CA GLY A 427 -32.73 6.62 18.50
C GLY A 427 -32.63 6.60 16.97
N ASN A 428 -33.77 6.44 16.30
CA ASN A 428 -33.92 6.16 14.85
C ASN A 428 -33.44 7.25 13.85
N GLN A 429 -32.53 8.15 14.24
CA GLN A 429 -32.12 9.35 13.46
C GLN A 429 -30.64 9.73 13.68
N VAL A 430 -29.71 8.79 13.51
CA VAL A 430 -28.26 9.08 13.53
C VAL A 430 -27.75 9.19 12.10
N ALA A 431 -27.10 10.31 11.75
CA ALA A 431 -26.51 10.52 10.44
C ALA A 431 -25.16 9.77 10.33
N PHE A 432 -24.71 9.45 9.12
CA PHE A 432 -23.41 8.79 8.91
C PHE A 432 -22.25 9.51 9.61
N ASP A 433 -22.24 10.85 9.61
CA ASP A 433 -21.22 11.65 10.31
C ASP A 433 -21.24 11.47 11.83
N THR A 434 -22.39 11.24 12.45
CA THR A 434 -22.48 11.02 13.90
C THR A 434 -22.06 9.60 14.28
N VAL A 435 -22.28 8.62 13.40
CA VAL A 435 -21.67 7.28 13.55
C VAL A 435 -20.15 7.36 13.37
N ASN A 436 -19.66 8.10 12.37
CA ASN A 436 -18.24 8.25 12.11
C ASN A 436 -17.51 8.98 13.26
N GLN A 437 -18.12 10.03 13.85
CA GLN A 437 -17.60 10.70 15.04
C GLN A 437 -17.62 9.82 16.31
N LEU A 438 -18.57 8.89 16.43
CA LEU A 438 -18.59 7.91 17.52
C LEU A 438 -17.48 6.86 17.33
N ASN A 439 -17.28 6.37 16.10
CA ASN A 439 -16.17 5.47 15.76
C ASN A 439 -14.82 6.14 16.05
N MET A 440 -14.60 7.37 15.57
CA MET A 440 -13.37 8.12 15.86
C MET A 440 -13.12 8.33 17.37
N ARG A 441 -14.18 8.41 18.20
CA ARG A 441 -14.01 8.48 19.66
C ARG A 441 -13.67 7.13 20.27
N ALA A 442 -14.26 6.03 19.79
CA ALA A 442 -13.89 4.67 20.20
C ALA A 442 -12.46 4.31 19.75
N ASP A 443 -12.03 4.77 18.58
CA ASP A 443 -10.66 4.60 18.08
C ASP A 443 -9.64 5.32 18.99
N LEU A 444 -9.99 6.51 19.52
CA LEU A 444 -9.16 7.21 20.53
C LEU A 444 -8.93 6.39 21.81
N GLU A 445 -9.85 5.48 22.18
CA GLU A 445 -9.73 4.62 23.37
C GLU A 445 -8.67 3.53 23.17
N THR A 446 -8.58 2.97 21.95
CA THR A 446 -7.59 1.96 21.58
C THR A 446 -6.26 2.55 21.13
N TYR A 447 -6.24 3.84 20.76
CA TYR A 447 -5.09 4.55 20.21
C TYR A 447 -3.83 4.44 21.06
N VAL A 448 -3.92 4.49 22.40
CA VAL A 448 -2.73 4.37 23.28
C VAL A 448 -2.05 3.01 23.10
N PHE A 449 -2.82 1.91 23.06
CA PHE A 449 -2.28 0.58 22.80
C PHE A 449 -1.75 0.44 21.36
N GLN A 450 -2.40 1.10 20.40
CA GLN A 450 -1.99 1.08 18.99
C GLN A 450 -0.71 1.88 18.73
N ASP A 451 -0.54 3.07 19.30
CA ASP A 451 0.68 3.90 19.20
C ASP A 451 1.87 3.25 19.92
N ASN A 452 1.60 2.60 21.05
CA ASN A 452 2.57 1.76 21.76
C ASN A 452 3.01 0.56 20.92
N LEU A 453 2.11 -0.04 20.15
CA LEU A 453 2.45 -1.08 19.17
C LEU A 453 3.18 -0.51 17.95
N ALA A 454 2.86 0.71 17.50
CA ALA A 454 3.57 1.38 16.41
C ALA A 454 5.03 1.63 16.80
N THR A 455 5.27 2.11 18.02
CA THR A 455 6.62 2.28 18.60
C THR A 455 7.39 0.96 18.62
N ALA A 456 6.74 -0.14 19.02
CA ALA A 456 7.35 -1.47 18.99
C ALA A 456 7.63 -1.97 17.55
N MET A 457 6.72 -1.76 16.60
CA MET A 457 6.92 -2.11 15.18
C MET A 457 8.06 -1.30 14.55
N ARG A 458 8.18 -0.01 14.90
CA ARG A 458 9.32 0.83 14.48
C ARG A 458 10.64 0.26 14.97
N ARG A 459 10.66 -0.28 16.19
CA ARG A 459 11.82 -0.95 16.77
C ARG A 459 12.12 -2.30 16.09
N ASP A 460 11.09 -3.08 15.76
CA ASP A 460 11.23 -4.30 14.94
C ASP A 460 11.88 -4.00 13.58
N GLY A 461 11.47 -2.91 12.92
CA GLY A 461 12.05 -2.45 11.67
C GLY A 461 13.53 -2.07 11.76
N GLU A 462 13.91 -1.29 12.78
CA GLU A 462 15.32 -0.92 13.01
C GLU A 462 16.20 -2.15 13.29
N ILE A 463 15.70 -3.11 14.08
CA ILE A 463 16.40 -4.38 14.33
C ILE A 463 16.50 -5.19 13.04
N TYR A 464 15.38 -5.37 12.31
CA TYR A 464 15.32 -6.11 11.05
C TYR A 464 16.32 -5.56 10.02
N GLN A 465 16.34 -4.23 9.80
CA GLN A 465 17.32 -3.56 8.95
C GLN A 465 18.76 -3.88 9.38
N SER A 466 19.06 -3.84 10.68
CA SER A 466 20.41 -4.16 11.19
C SER A 466 20.81 -5.62 10.92
N ILE A 467 19.86 -6.55 10.99
CA ILE A 467 20.08 -7.98 10.70
C ILE A 467 20.24 -8.21 9.19
N VAL A 468 19.38 -7.61 8.35
CA VAL A 468 19.47 -7.69 6.89
C VAL A 468 20.84 -7.22 6.39
N ASN A 469 21.37 -6.12 6.94
CA ASN A 469 22.65 -5.56 6.54
C ASN A 469 23.87 -6.47 6.84
N ASP A 470 23.78 -7.32 7.87
CA ASP A 470 24.83 -8.28 8.21
C ASP A 470 24.66 -9.64 7.47
N ILE A 471 23.43 -9.99 7.02
CA ILE A 471 23.12 -11.30 6.41
C ILE A 471 23.11 -11.29 4.87
N TYR A 472 22.60 -10.21 4.25
CA TYR A 472 22.41 -10.15 2.80
C TYR A 472 23.63 -9.50 2.15
N ASP A 473 24.79 -10.15 2.27
CA ASP A 473 26.09 -9.62 1.86
C ASP A 473 26.52 -10.01 0.42
N VAL A 474 25.93 -11.07 -0.14
CA VAL A 474 26.16 -11.59 -1.49
C VAL A 474 24.99 -11.22 -2.43
N PRO A 475 25.24 -10.88 -3.71
CA PRO A 475 24.18 -10.68 -4.71
C PRO A 475 23.32 -11.93 -4.87
N ARG A 476 22.03 -11.83 -4.51
CA ARG A 476 21.03 -12.91 -4.64
C ARG A 476 19.69 -12.36 -5.13
N ASN A 477 18.94 -13.20 -5.84
CA ASN A 477 17.56 -12.89 -6.19
C ASN A 477 16.68 -13.09 -4.95
N VAL A 478 15.87 -12.09 -4.61
CA VAL A 478 14.92 -12.16 -3.49
C VAL A 478 13.54 -11.76 -3.98
N THR A 479 12.54 -12.53 -3.58
CA THR A 479 11.13 -12.23 -3.85
C THR A 479 10.64 -11.20 -2.85
N ILE A 480 10.32 -10.01 -3.34
CA ILE A 480 9.77 -8.92 -2.54
C ILE A 480 8.25 -8.80 -2.73
N THR A 481 7.56 -8.41 -1.67
CA THR A 481 6.13 -8.15 -1.68
C THR A 481 5.88 -6.66 -1.91
N LEU A 482 5.17 -6.31 -2.98
CA LEU A 482 4.72 -4.93 -3.22
C LEU A 482 3.46 -4.58 -2.41
N GLU A 483 3.15 -3.30 -2.35
CA GLU A 483 2.05 -2.72 -1.55
C GLU A 483 0.65 -3.14 -1.99
N ASP A 484 0.50 -3.50 -3.26
CA ASP A 484 -0.74 -4.05 -3.81
C ASP A 484 -0.94 -5.54 -3.47
N GLY A 485 0.07 -6.16 -2.84
CA GLY A 485 0.11 -7.57 -2.50
C GLY A 485 0.69 -8.48 -3.59
N SER A 486 1.13 -7.93 -4.72
CA SER A 486 1.86 -8.70 -5.75
C SER A 486 3.28 -9.06 -5.29
N GLU A 487 3.86 -10.09 -5.90
CA GLU A 487 5.21 -10.55 -5.64
C GLU A 487 6.09 -10.25 -6.86
N LYS A 488 7.29 -9.71 -6.61
CA LYS A 488 8.26 -9.35 -7.64
C LYS A 488 9.62 -9.91 -7.24
N GLU A 489 10.26 -10.64 -8.15
CA GLU A 489 11.68 -10.99 -7.97
C GLU A 489 12.55 -9.78 -8.27
N VAL A 490 13.44 -9.44 -7.33
CA VAL A 490 14.44 -8.39 -7.48
C VAL A 490 15.82 -8.96 -7.19
N GLN A 491 16.79 -8.66 -8.05
CA GLN A 491 18.18 -8.99 -7.80
C GLN A 491 18.78 -7.95 -6.85
N LEU A 492 19.22 -8.39 -5.67
CA LEU A 492 19.98 -7.57 -4.73
C LEU A 492 21.41 -7.39 -5.21
N MET A 493 21.97 -6.19 -4.97
CA MET A 493 23.36 -5.85 -5.28
C MET A 493 23.76 -6.13 -6.74
N ALA A 494 22.87 -5.81 -7.68
CA ALA A 494 23.14 -5.97 -9.11
C ALA A 494 24.00 -4.80 -9.62
N GLU A 495 25.26 -5.05 -9.97
CA GLU A 495 26.08 -4.08 -10.71
C GLU A 495 25.49 -3.85 -12.10
N VAL A 496 24.98 -2.64 -12.35
CA VAL A 496 24.55 -2.19 -13.67
C VAL A 496 25.32 -0.93 -14.04
N VAL A 497 25.83 -0.89 -15.27
CA VAL A 497 26.45 0.32 -15.82
C VAL A 497 25.34 1.28 -16.22
N ASP A 498 25.26 2.45 -15.58
CA ASP A 498 24.36 3.50 -16.05
C ASP A 498 24.87 4.01 -17.40
N LEU A 499 24.02 3.88 -18.43
CA LEU A 499 24.33 4.28 -19.81
C LEU A 499 24.58 5.80 -19.96
N SER A 500 24.18 6.59 -18.95
CA SER A 500 24.21 8.05 -18.94
C SER A 500 25.51 8.60 -18.37
N THR A 501 25.99 8.04 -17.27
CA THR A 501 27.22 8.44 -16.56
C THR A 501 28.43 7.57 -16.93
N GLY A 502 28.22 6.32 -17.34
CA GLY A 502 29.28 5.34 -17.59
C GLY A 502 29.87 4.73 -16.31
N GLU A 503 29.33 5.09 -15.14
CA GLU A 503 29.74 4.57 -13.84
C GLU A 503 29.03 3.23 -13.54
N ARG A 504 29.69 2.34 -12.80
CA ARG A 504 29.07 1.11 -12.30
C ARG A 504 28.28 1.46 -11.05
N GLN A 505 26.95 1.45 -11.14
CA GLN A 505 26.10 1.64 -9.97
C GLN A 505 25.62 0.27 -9.47
N VAL A 506 25.81 0.01 -8.18
CA VAL A 506 25.19 -1.15 -7.53
C VAL A 506 23.71 -0.80 -7.32
N LEU A 507 22.83 -1.41 -8.11
CA LEU A 507 21.39 -1.31 -7.89
C LEU A 507 21.00 -2.13 -6.66
N ASN A 508 20.07 -1.57 -5.88
CA ASN A 508 19.50 -2.19 -4.67
C ASN A 508 20.56 -2.50 -3.59
N ASP A 509 21.46 -1.56 -3.29
CA ASP A 509 22.32 -1.65 -2.11
C ASP A 509 21.54 -1.37 -0.81
N ILE A 510 21.09 -2.46 -0.20
CA ILE A 510 20.41 -2.47 1.11
C ILE A 510 21.33 -2.11 2.29
N ARG A 511 22.66 -2.05 2.14
CA ARG A 511 23.58 -1.68 3.23
C ARG A 511 23.49 -0.21 3.67
N GLY A 512 22.70 0.59 2.96
CA GLY A 512 22.37 1.97 3.31
C GLY A 512 21.81 2.13 4.73
N ARG A 513 21.95 3.35 5.26
CA ARG A 513 21.26 3.75 6.49
C ARG A 513 19.91 4.32 6.12
N TYR A 514 18.86 3.54 6.37
CA TYR A 514 17.48 3.99 6.34
C TYR A 514 17.08 4.48 7.74
N GLU A 515 16.15 5.43 7.76
CA GLU A 515 15.45 5.82 8.98
C GLU A 515 14.08 5.13 8.98
N CYS A 516 13.85 4.31 9.99
CA CYS A 516 12.59 3.60 10.17
C CYS A 516 11.52 4.56 10.70
N TYR A 517 10.32 4.47 10.12
CA TYR A 517 9.09 5.14 10.54
C TYR A 517 7.96 4.10 10.58
N THR A 518 6.88 4.42 11.26
CA THR A 518 5.63 3.64 11.23
C THR A 518 4.51 4.60 10.91
N ASP A 519 3.64 4.20 9.99
CA ASP A 519 2.43 4.96 9.69
C ASP A 519 1.22 4.26 10.30
N VAL A 520 0.34 5.05 10.94
CA VAL A 520 -0.88 4.59 11.59
C VAL A 520 -2.07 5.23 10.89
N GLY A 521 -2.27 4.79 9.65
CA GLY A 521 -3.39 5.24 8.81
C GLY A 521 -4.75 4.74 9.31
N PRO A 522 -5.85 5.41 8.94
CA PRO A 522 -7.21 4.91 9.15
C PRO A 522 -7.43 3.54 8.50
N SER A 523 -8.31 2.73 9.11
CA SER A 523 -8.53 1.33 8.77
C SER A 523 -9.09 1.11 7.35
N PHE A 524 -8.22 0.88 6.38
CA PHE A 524 -8.58 0.34 5.07
C PHE A 524 -8.00 -1.06 4.90
N GLN A 525 -8.84 -2.04 4.52
CA GLN A 525 -8.41 -3.45 4.38
C GLN A 525 -7.46 -3.66 3.17
N SER A 526 -7.26 -2.63 2.34
CA SER A 526 -6.14 -2.54 1.40
C SER A 526 -5.88 -1.09 1.00
N MET A 527 -4.65 -0.79 0.56
CA MET A 527 -4.30 0.48 -0.09
C MET A 527 -5.23 0.83 -1.26
N LYS A 528 -5.72 -0.17 -2.01
CA LYS A 528 -6.74 0.06 -3.06
C LYS A 528 -8.06 0.59 -2.47
N GLN A 529 -8.46 0.18 -1.26
CA GLN A 529 -9.65 0.72 -0.61
C GLN A 529 -9.43 2.15 -0.10
N GLN A 530 -8.28 2.44 0.51
CA GLN A 530 -7.91 3.81 0.92
C GLN A 530 -7.95 4.75 -0.28
N ASN A 531 -7.18 4.42 -1.32
CA ASN A 531 -7.10 5.23 -2.53
C ASN A 531 -8.49 5.41 -3.16
N ARG A 532 -9.35 4.38 -3.19
CA ARG A 532 -10.74 4.52 -3.65
C ARG A 532 -11.56 5.49 -2.78
N ALA A 533 -11.40 5.47 -1.46
CA ALA A 533 -12.15 6.35 -0.55
C ALA A 533 -11.72 7.82 -0.69
N GLU A 534 -10.41 8.08 -0.69
CA GLU A 534 -9.85 9.42 -0.95
C GLU A 534 -10.24 9.95 -2.33
N ILE A 535 -10.17 9.09 -3.36
CA ILE A 535 -10.61 9.42 -4.72
C ILE A 535 -12.10 9.74 -4.78
N LEU A 536 -12.96 9.03 -4.04
CA LEU A 536 -14.40 9.34 -3.96
C LEU A 536 -14.67 10.68 -3.27
N GLU A 537 -13.92 11.02 -2.20
CA GLU A 537 -14.03 12.32 -1.55
C GLU A 537 -13.59 13.46 -2.48
N LEU A 538 -12.47 13.27 -3.19
CA LEU A 538 -11.98 14.22 -4.19
C LEU A 538 -12.98 14.35 -5.36
N LEU A 539 -13.58 13.25 -5.85
CA LEU A 539 -14.61 13.29 -6.90
C LEU A 539 -15.84 14.10 -6.49
N GLY A 540 -16.21 14.06 -5.20
CA GLY A 540 -17.30 14.88 -4.65
C GLY A 540 -16.98 16.38 -4.60
N LYS A 541 -15.68 16.76 -4.60
CA LYS A 541 -15.20 18.15 -4.55
C LYS A 541 -14.81 18.70 -5.93
N THR A 542 -14.50 17.85 -6.90
CA THR A 542 -14.06 18.26 -8.25
C THR A 542 -15.26 18.49 -9.19
N PRO A 543 -15.33 19.61 -9.94
CA PRO A 543 -16.44 19.87 -10.87
C PRO A 543 -16.50 18.86 -12.03
N GLN A 544 -17.70 18.34 -12.29
CA GLN A 544 -17.96 17.42 -13.41
C GLN A 544 -17.60 18.06 -14.76
N GLY A 545 -16.93 17.30 -15.63
CA GLY A 545 -16.50 17.74 -16.96
C GLY A 545 -15.12 18.41 -17.02
N THR A 546 -14.43 18.57 -15.88
CA THR A 546 -13.01 18.98 -15.87
C THR A 546 -12.10 17.80 -16.26
N PRO A 547 -10.90 18.06 -16.83
CA PRO A 547 -9.89 17.01 -17.06
C PRO A 547 -9.48 16.30 -15.77
N GLU A 548 -9.44 17.02 -14.64
CA GLU A 548 -9.17 16.48 -13.31
C GLU A 548 -10.21 15.45 -12.87
N TYR A 549 -11.50 15.76 -13.04
CA TYR A 549 -12.59 14.79 -12.77
C TYR A 549 -12.44 13.53 -13.62
N GLN A 550 -12.08 13.67 -14.90
CA GLN A 550 -11.88 12.54 -15.79
C GLN A 550 -10.67 11.68 -15.35
N LEU A 551 -9.53 12.30 -15.03
CA LEU A 551 -8.33 11.59 -14.54
C LEU A 551 -8.62 10.84 -13.24
N LEU A 552 -9.31 11.48 -12.31
CA LEU A 552 -9.63 10.95 -11.00
C LEU A 552 -10.62 9.76 -11.08
N LEU A 553 -11.61 9.85 -11.95
CA LEU A 553 -12.55 8.77 -12.27
C LEU A 553 -11.86 7.60 -13.00
N LEU A 554 -10.87 7.90 -13.85
CA LEU A 554 -10.05 6.89 -14.53
C LEU A 554 -9.16 6.15 -13.51
N GLN A 555 -8.52 6.88 -12.60
CA GLN A 555 -7.74 6.34 -11.49
C GLN A 555 -8.61 5.45 -10.58
N TYR A 556 -9.85 5.86 -10.27
CA TYR A 556 -10.81 5.02 -9.53
C TYR A 556 -11.05 3.65 -10.20
N PHE A 557 -11.19 3.62 -11.53
CA PHE A 557 -11.35 2.36 -12.28
C PHE A 557 -10.10 1.48 -12.29
N THR A 558 -8.88 2.05 -12.26
CA THR A 558 -7.65 1.22 -12.16
C THR A 558 -7.60 0.40 -10.87
N LEU A 559 -8.23 0.90 -9.80
CA LEU A 559 -8.23 0.28 -8.48
C LEU A 559 -9.32 -0.77 -8.29
N LEU A 560 -10.26 -0.94 -9.23
CA LEU A 560 -11.39 -1.86 -9.11
C LEU A 560 -11.01 -3.28 -9.54
N ASP A 561 -11.18 -4.24 -8.62
CA ASP A 561 -10.84 -5.64 -8.84
C ASP A 561 -12.11 -6.48 -9.08
N GLY A 562 -12.11 -7.27 -10.15
CA GLY A 562 -13.16 -8.24 -10.48
C GLY A 562 -13.30 -8.49 -11.98
N LYS A 563 -13.64 -9.72 -12.38
CA LYS A 563 -13.72 -10.12 -13.81
C LYS A 563 -14.68 -9.30 -14.67
N GLY A 564 -15.70 -8.68 -14.06
CA GLY A 564 -16.61 -7.76 -14.76
C GLY A 564 -16.08 -6.33 -14.94
N VAL A 565 -15.02 -5.96 -14.21
CA VAL A 565 -14.42 -4.61 -14.21
C VAL A 565 -13.04 -4.59 -14.85
N GLU A 566 -12.44 -5.77 -15.10
CA GLU A 566 -11.17 -5.96 -15.83
C GLU A 566 -11.11 -5.15 -17.14
N MET A 567 -12.15 -5.24 -17.99
CA MET A 567 -12.24 -4.44 -19.23
C MET A 567 -12.21 -2.91 -18.97
N MET A 568 -12.80 -2.44 -17.86
CA MET A 568 -12.79 -1.02 -17.48
C MET A 568 -11.44 -0.59 -16.91
N ARG A 569 -10.78 -1.48 -16.15
CA ARG A 569 -9.42 -1.28 -15.62
C ARG A 569 -8.40 -1.18 -16.76
N ASP A 570 -8.45 -2.09 -17.72
CA ASP A 570 -7.52 -2.12 -18.84
C ASP A 570 -7.75 -0.93 -19.80
N TYR A 571 -9.02 -0.54 -20.00
CA TYR A 571 -9.36 0.71 -20.68
C TYR A 571 -8.82 1.94 -19.93
N ALA A 572 -8.94 1.97 -18.60
CA ALA A 572 -8.45 3.06 -17.77
C ALA A 572 -6.92 3.19 -17.81
N ASN A 573 -6.20 2.07 -17.68
CA ASN A 573 -4.74 2.02 -17.84
C ASN A 573 -4.33 2.50 -19.24
N LYS A 574 -4.96 1.97 -20.31
CA LYS A 574 -4.66 2.39 -21.71
C LYS A 574 -4.86 3.89 -21.91
N GLN A 575 -5.91 4.49 -21.34
CA GLN A 575 -6.16 5.94 -21.43
C GLN A 575 -5.15 6.77 -20.59
N LEU A 576 -4.86 6.38 -19.33
CA LEU A 576 -3.87 7.08 -18.49
C LEU A 576 -2.46 7.06 -19.10
N ILE A 577 -2.09 5.95 -19.73
CA ILE A 577 -0.83 5.76 -20.44
C ILE A 577 -0.80 6.59 -21.74
N GLN A 578 -1.89 6.63 -22.51
CA GLN A 578 -2.01 7.46 -23.72
C GLN A 578 -1.99 8.98 -23.45
N MET A 579 -2.43 9.39 -22.25
CA MET A 579 -2.32 10.76 -21.74
C MET A 579 -0.93 11.08 -21.16
N GLY A 580 -0.06 10.08 -20.97
CA GLY A 580 1.27 10.24 -20.39
C GLY A 580 1.29 10.48 -18.88
N VAL A 581 0.17 10.24 -18.18
CA VAL A 581 0.04 10.45 -16.73
C VAL A 581 0.54 9.24 -15.95
N LYS A 582 0.25 8.02 -16.42
CA LYS A 582 0.85 6.77 -15.91
C LYS A 582 1.96 6.31 -16.86
N LYS A 583 3.11 5.93 -16.31
CA LYS A 583 4.19 5.26 -17.05
C LYS A 583 3.84 3.76 -17.19
N PRO A 584 4.19 3.08 -18.30
CA PRO A 584 4.00 1.64 -18.41
C PRO A 584 4.86 0.90 -17.40
N GLU A 585 4.28 -0.06 -16.70
CA GLU A 585 4.97 -0.90 -15.71
C GLU A 585 5.21 -2.32 -16.24
N THR A 586 4.33 -2.81 -17.13
CA THR A 586 4.41 -4.18 -17.68
C THR A 586 4.89 -4.21 -19.15
N PRO A 587 5.45 -5.35 -19.64
CA PRO A 587 5.82 -5.53 -21.04
C PRO A 587 4.63 -5.41 -22.02
N GLU A 588 3.41 -5.71 -21.56
CA GLU A 588 2.18 -5.61 -22.37
C GLU A 588 1.72 -4.15 -22.48
N GLU A 589 1.81 -3.37 -21.40
CA GLU A 589 1.54 -1.93 -21.41
C GLU A 589 2.54 -1.15 -22.28
N GLN A 590 3.81 -1.61 -22.35
CA GLN A 590 4.79 -1.06 -23.29
C GLN A 590 4.38 -1.28 -24.76
N GLN A 591 3.80 -2.44 -25.08
CA GLN A 591 3.25 -2.70 -26.42
C GLN A 591 2.05 -1.78 -26.72
N TRP A 592 1.17 -1.51 -25.75
CA TRP A 592 0.10 -0.52 -25.92
C TRP A 592 0.61 0.90 -26.15
N LEU A 593 1.73 1.31 -25.52
CA LEU A 593 2.36 2.59 -25.85
C LEU A 593 2.86 2.61 -27.29
N VAL A 594 3.59 1.58 -27.73
CA VAL A 594 4.16 1.51 -29.09
C VAL A 594 3.04 1.50 -30.14
N GLU A 595 1.98 0.71 -29.92
CA GLU A 595 0.78 0.66 -30.76
C GLU A 595 0.07 2.03 -30.79
N ALA A 596 -0.17 2.65 -29.64
CA ALA A 596 -0.85 3.94 -29.56
C ALA A 596 -0.02 5.10 -30.12
N GLN A 597 1.31 5.03 -30.02
CA GLN A 597 2.24 6.02 -30.55
C GLN A 597 2.38 5.89 -32.07
N GLN A 598 2.37 4.66 -32.61
CA GLN A 598 2.19 4.43 -34.05
C GLN A 598 0.82 4.91 -34.55
N ALA A 599 -0.26 4.66 -33.81
CA ALA A 599 -1.59 5.13 -34.17
C ALA A 599 -1.70 6.67 -34.17
N LYS A 600 -1.12 7.35 -33.16
CA LYS A 600 -1.01 8.83 -33.12
C LYS A 600 -0.14 9.40 -34.25
N GLN A 601 0.92 8.70 -34.67
CA GLN A 601 1.70 9.12 -35.85
C GLN A 601 0.97 8.85 -37.18
N GLY A 602 0.08 7.86 -37.23
CA GLY A 602 -0.74 7.54 -38.39
C GLY A 602 -2.00 8.40 -38.57
N GLN A 603 -2.46 9.09 -37.51
CA GLN A 603 -3.64 9.97 -37.56
C GLN A 603 -3.27 11.41 -37.19
N GLN A 604 -3.09 12.24 -38.22
CA GLN A 604 -2.93 13.69 -38.08
C GLN A 604 -4.18 14.28 -37.41
N ASP A 605 -4.03 14.82 -36.18
CA ASP A 605 -5.12 15.19 -35.26
C ASP A 605 -6.29 15.97 -35.93
N PRO A 606 -7.44 15.32 -36.19
CA PRO A 606 -8.60 16.00 -36.77
C PRO A 606 -9.22 17.02 -35.78
N ALA A 607 -8.99 16.84 -34.48
CA ALA A 607 -9.40 17.79 -33.44
C ALA A 607 -8.65 19.13 -33.53
N MET A 608 -7.34 19.11 -33.82
CA MET A 608 -6.58 20.34 -34.09
C MET A 608 -7.08 21.03 -35.37
N VAL A 609 -7.43 20.27 -36.41
CA VAL A 609 -8.01 20.82 -37.65
C VAL A 609 -9.39 21.45 -37.39
N GLN A 610 -10.21 20.89 -36.51
CA GLN A 610 -11.49 21.48 -36.12
C GLN A 610 -11.32 22.75 -35.27
N ALA A 611 -10.41 22.75 -34.29
CA ALA A 611 -10.09 23.94 -33.49
C ALA A 611 -9.50 25.07 -34.36
N GLN A 612 -8.60 24.72 -35.28
CA GLN A 612 -8.07 25.62 -36.30
C GLN A 612 -9.17 26.07 -37.28
N GLY A 613 -10.19 25.24 -37.51
CA GLY A 613 -11.40 25.59 -38.27
C GLY A 613 -12.21 26.73 -37.65
N VAL A 614 -12.34 26.79 -36.32
CA VAL A 614 -13.00 27.91 -35.62
C VAL A 614 -12.14 29.18 -35.68
N LEU A 615 -10.82 29.05 -35.53
CA LEU A 615 -9.88 30.17 -35.77
C LEU A 615 -9.95 30.67 -37.22
N LEU A 616 -10.05 29.75 -38.19
CA LEU A 616 -10.19 30.06 -39.61
C LEU A 616 -11.54 30.72 -39.94
N GLN A 617 -12.61 30.45 -39.19
CA GLN A 617 -13.86 31.22 -39.32
C GLN A 617 -13.65 32.69 -38.91
N GLY A 618 -13.00 32.94 -37.77
CA GLY A 618 -12.63 34.30 -37.36
C GLY A 618 -11.66 34.99 -38.32
N GLN A 619 -10.66 34.28 -38.83
CA GLN A 619 -9.73 34.80 -39.85
C GLN A 619 -10.39 35.00 -41.21
N ALA A 620 -11.39 34.20 -41.59
CA ALA A 620 -12.14 34.38 -42.84
C ALA A 620 -13.01 35.64 -42.81
N GLU A 621 -13.51 36.04 -41.64
CA GLU A 621 -14.24 37.29 -41.46
C GLU A 621 -13.30 38.51 -41.54
N LEU A 622 -12.13 38.44 -40.91
CA LEU A 622 -11.03 39.41 -41.10
C LEU A 622 -10.58 39.51 -42.56
N ALA A 623 -10.40 38.38 -43.25
CA ALA A 623 -10.01 38.34 -44.66
C ALA A 623 -11.10 38.87 -45.59
N LYS A 624 -12.39 38.64 -45.29
CA LYS A 624 -13.51 39.29 -45.99
C LYS A 624 -13.48 40.80 -45.82
N ALA A 625 -13.30 41.30 -44.59
CA ALA A 625 -13.21 42.73 -44.32
C ALA A 625 -11.99 43.38 -45.03
N GLN A 626 -10.84 42.71 -45.05
CA GLN A 626 -9.67 43.16 -45.80
C GLN A 626 -9.93 43.16 -47.31
N ASN A 627 -10.46 42.07 -47.89
CA ASN A 627 -10.78 42.00 -49.32
C ASN A 627 -11.84 43.03 -49.74
N GLN A 628 -12.85 43.30 -48.91
CA GLN A 628 -13.84 44.33 -49.18
C GLN A 628 -13.21 45.74 -49.15
N THR A 629 -12.29 45.99 -48.22
CA THR A 629 -11.52 47.24 -48.15
C THR A 629 -10.61 47.40 -49.36
N LEU A 630 -9.93 46.32 -49.78
CA LEU A 630 -9.08 46.29 -50.97
C LEU A 630 -9.89 46.53 -52.25
N SER A 631 -11.09 45.92 -52.38
CA SER A 631 -12.00 46.17 -53.49
C SER A 631 -12.44 47.63 -53.55
N MET A 632 -12.81 48.23 -52.40
CA MET A 632 -13.17 49.65 -52.35
C MET A 632 -12.00 50.57 -52.74
N GLN A 633 -10.76 50.24 -52.35
CA GLN A 633 -9.57 50.97 -52.79
C GLN A 633 -9.30 50.81 -54.29
N ILE A 634 -9.45 49.60 -54.84
CA ILE A 634 -9.29 49.33 -56.28
C ILE A 634 -10.37 50.06 -57.09
N ASP A 635 -11.62 50.06 -56.66
CA ASP A 635 -12.71 50.77 -57.33
C ASP A 635 -12.53 52.29 -57.24
N ALA A 636 -12.08 52.83 -56.10
CA ALA A 636 -11.74 54.25 -55.98
C ALA A 636 -10.59 54.64 -56.93
N ALA A 637 -9.50 53.87 -56.96
CA ALA A 637 -8.36 54.11 -57.85
C ALA A 637 -8.75 53.96 -59.34
N LYS A 638 -9.67 53.04 -59.66
CA LYS A 638 -10.21 52.85 -61.01
C LYS A 638 -11.08 54.03 -61.45
N VAL A 639 -11.89 54.60 -60.56
CA VAL A 639 -12.67 55.83 -60.84
C VAL A 639 -11.73 57.02 -61.04
N GLU A 640 -10.68 57.16 -60.23
CA GLU A 640 -9.70 58.23 -60.39
C GLU A 640 -8.93 58.12 -61.72
N ALA A 641 -8.46 56.92 -62.07
CA ALA A 641 -7.81 56.63 -63.35
C ALA A 641 -8.75 56.85 -64.56
N GLN A 642 -10.03 56.51 -64.43
CA GLN A 642 -11.04 56.80 -65.47
C GLN A 642 -11.27 58.31 -65.65
N ASN A 643 -11.27 59.10 -64.56
CA ASN A 643 -11.38 60.56 -64.65
C ASN A 643 -10.18 61.16 -65.39
N GLN A 644 -8.96 60.69 -65.12
CA GLN A 644 -7.75 61.12 -65.83
C GLN A 644 -7.78 60.72 -67.32
N LEU A 645 -8.20 59.49 -67.65
CA LEU A 645 -8.37 59.03 -69.04
C LEU A 645 -9.44 59.83 -69.80
N ASN A 646 -10.55 60.17 -69.16
CA ASN A 646 -11.60 60.98 -69.76
C ASN A 646 -11.12 62.40 -70.04
N ALA A 647 -10.37 63.02 -69.13
CA ALA A 647 -9.75 64.32 -69.36
C ALA A 647 -8.77 64.30 -70.55
N ALA A 648 -7.95 63.24 -70.67
CA ALA A 648 -7.04 63.06 -71.80
C ALA A 648 -7.79 62.88 -73.14
N ARG A 649 -8.83 62.03 -73.19
CA ARG A 649 -9.63 61.79 -74.41
C ARG A 649 -10.36 63.04 -74.90
N ILE A 650 -10.84 63.89 -73.99
CA ILE A 650 -11.50 65.15 -74.37
C ILE A 650 -10.51 66.09 -75.09
N ALA A 651 -9.25 66.15 -74.65
CA ALA A 651 -8.21 66.94 -75.31
C ALA A 651 -7.77 66.34 -76.66
N GLU A 652 -7.75 65.01 -76.79
CA GLU A 652 -7.39 64.31 -78.03
C GLU A 652 -8.46 64.46 -79.13
N ILE A 653 -9.74 64.34 -78.77
CA ILE A 653 -10.87 64.49 -79.72
C ILE A 653 -10.89 65.89 -80.36
N PHE A 654 -10.55 66.93 -79.61
CA PHE A 654 -10.57 68.30 -80.13
C PHE A 654 -9.52 68.54 -81.23
N ASN A 655 -8.33 67.95 -81.12
CA ASN A 655 -7.27 68.09 -82.12
C ASN A 655 -7.50 67.22 -83.37
N ASN A 656 -8.11 66.04 -83.21
CA ASN A 656 -8.31 65.10 -84.32
C ASN A 656 -9.43 65.51 -85.31
N MET A 657 -10.37 66.37 -84.90
CA MET A 657 -11.50 66.80 -85.76
C MET A 657 -11.11 67.78 -86.89
N ASP A 658 -10.07 68.60 -86.71
CA ASP A 658 -9.68 69.60 -87.71
C ASP A 658 -8.67 69.05 -88.74
N LEU A 659 -7.84 68.08 -88.37
CA LEU A 659 -6.91 67.44 -89.30
C LEU A 659 -7.61 66.52 -90.32
N ASN A 660 -8.62 65.74 -89.90
CA ASN A 660 -9.28 64.76 -90.76
C ASN A 660 -10.05 65.37 -91.95
N LYS A 661 -10.63 66.57 -91.79
CA LYS A 661 -11.33 67.26 -92.89
C LYS A 661 -10.37 67.68 -94.02
N GLN A 662 -9.08 67.85 -93.71
CA GLN A 662 -8.07 68.27 -94.69
C GLN A 662 -7.38 67.10 -95.42
N SER A 663 -7.55 65.86 -94.94
CA SER A 663 -7.08 64.65 -95.63
C SER A 663 -8.10 64.12 -96.64
N GLU A 664 -9.39 64.05 -96.27
CA GLU A 664 -10.46 63.51 -97.13
C GLU A 664 -10.54 64.22 -98.50
N PHE A 665 -10.36 65.54 -98.53
CA PHE A 665 -10.38 66.32 -99.77
C PHE A 665 -9.23 65.98 -100.73
N ARG A 666 -8.10 65.47 -100.22
CA ARG A 666 -6.93 65.08 -101.03
C ARG A 666 -7.09 63.68 -101.62
N GLU A 667 -7.77 62.78 -100.93
CA GLU A 667 -8.07 61.44 -101.45
C GLU A 667 -9.08 61.50 -102.60
N PHE A 668 -10.15 62.29 -102.46
CA PHE A 668 -11.13 62.47 -103.53
C PHE A 668 -10.49 62.93 -104.86
N LEU A 669 -9.56 63.89 -104.79
CA LEU A 669 -8.82 64.38 -105.96
C LEU A 669 -7.94 63.31 -106.63
N LYS A 670 -7.36 62.38 -105.88
CA LYS A 670 -6.58 61.26 -106.44
C LYS A 670 -7.48 60.24 -107.15
N THR A 671 -8.63 59.91 -106.57
CA THR A 671 -9.56 58.93 -107.14
C THR A 671 -10.09 59.36 -108.50
N VAL A 672 -10.40 60.65 -108.68
CA VAL A 672 -10.84 61.21 -109.98
C VAL A 672 -9.75 61.13 -111.05
N ALA A 673 -8.47 61.29 -110.67
CA ALA A 673 -7.35 61.19 -111.61
C ALA A 673 -7.12 59.73 -112.08
N SER A 674 -7.25 58.75 -111.18
CA SER A 674 -7.14 57.32 -111.51
C SER A 674 -8.18 56.90 -112.55
N PHE A 675 -9.45 57.27 -112.35
CA PHE A 675 -10.57 56.86 -113.19
C PHE A 675 -10.46 57.32 -114.67
N GLN A 676 -9.74 58.42 -114.93
CA GLN A 676 -9.47 58.90 -116.29
C GLN A 676 -8.38 58.06 -117.00
N GLN A 677 -7.44 57.48 -116.25
CA GLN A 677 -6.41 56.59 -116.82
C GLN A 677 -7.04 55.25 -117.22
N ASP A 678 -7.84 54.64 -116.34
CA ASP A 678 -8.54 53.37 -116.60
C ASP A 678 -9.37 53.43 -117.90
N ARG A 679 -10.09 54.55 -118.12
CA ARG A 679 -10.87 54.80 -119.33
C ARG A 679 -10.04 54.90 -120.61
N SER A 680 -8.80 55.36 -120.52
CA SER A 680 -7.89 55.48 -121.66
C SER A 680 -7.21 54.14 -122.00
N GLU A 681 -6.99 53.29 -120.98
CA GLU A 681 -6.41 51.96 -121.13
C GLU A 681 -7.41 50.97 -121.75
N ASP A 682 -8.68 50.99 -121.30
CA ASP A 682 -9.77 50.16 -121.84
C ASP A 682 -10.05 50.46 -123.33
N ALA A 683 -9.94 51.73 -123.75
CA ALA A 683 -10.04 52.11 -125.16
C ALA A 683 -8.90 51.54 -126.03
N ARG A 684 -7.69 51.38 -125.47
CA ARG A 684 -6.55 50.75 -126.17
C ARG A 684 -6.68 49.24 -126.24
N ALA A 685 -7.10 48.59 -125.16
CA ALA A 685 -7.30 47.14 -125.10
C ALA A 685 -8.29 46.64 -126.16
N ASN A 686 -9.40 47.37 -126.38
CA ASN A 686 -10.39 47.04 -127.40
C ASN A 686 -9.84 47.10 -128.83
N ALA A 687 -8.95 48.05 -129.13
CA ALA A 687 -8.29 48.13 -130.45
C ALA A 687 -7.29 46.97 -130.68
N GLU A 688 -6.57 46.55 -129.64
CA GLU A 688 -5.60 45.46 -129.72
C GLU A 688 -6.28 44.08 -129.85
N LEU A 689 -7.45 43.89 -129.24
CA LEU A 689 -8.25 42.68 -129.38
C LEU A 689 -8.84 42.51 -130.78
N LEU A 690 -9.27 43.60 -131.43
CA LEU A 690 -9.75 43.57 -132.80
C LEU A 690 -8.65 43.10 -133.78
N LEU A 691 -7.44 43.66 -133.64
CA LEU A 691 -6.29 43.33 -134.48
C LEU A 691 -5.89 41.84 -134.36
N LYS A 692 -5.89 41.29 -133.13
CA LYS A 692 -5.60 39.87 -132.89
C LYS A 692 -6.69 38.94 -133.46
N GLY A 693 -7.94 39.40 -133.57
CA GLY A 693 -9.03 38.66 -134.21
C GLY A 693 -8.83 38.47 -135.73
N ASP A 694 -8.37 39.51 -136.42
CA ASP A 694 -8.06 39.43 -137.86
C ASP A 694 -6.83 38.54 -138.14
N GLU A 695 -5.77 38.63 -137.33
CA GLU A 695 -4.60 37.75 -137.44
C GLU A 695 -4.95 36.27 -137.24
N GLN A 696 -5.77 35.95 -136.23
CA GLN A 696 -6.23 34.57 -136.00
C GLN A 696 -7.10 34.05 -137.15
N THR A 697 -7.99 34.89 -137.67
CA THR A 697 -8.85 34.54 -138.81
C THR A 697 -8.04 34.29 -140.08
N HIS A 698 -6.98 35.07 -140.32
CA HIS A 698 -6.04 34.82 -141.42
C HIS A 698 -5.28 33.51 -141.23
N LYS A 699 -4.74 33.28 -140.02
CA LYS A 699 -3.98 32.07 -139.68
C LYS A 699 -4.81 30.80 -139.87
N GLN A 700 -6.07 30.80 -139.45
CA GLN A 700 -6.98 29.65 -139.60
C GLN A 700 -7.31 29.34 -141.07
N ARG A 701 -7.46 30.36 -141.94
CA ARG A 701 -7.63 30.14 -143.39
C ARG A 701 -6.38 29.57 -144.03
N MET A 702 -5.19 30.02 -143.60
CA MET A 702 -3.91 29.53 -144.11
C MET A 702 -3.69 28.06 -143.73
N ASP A 703 -4.05 27.68 -142.51
CA ASP A 703 -3.90 26.31 -142.00
C ASP A 703 -4.84 25.33 -142.74
N ILE A 704 -6.12 25.70 -142.91
CA ILE A 704 -7.07 24.92 -143.71
C ILE A 704 -6.61 24.79 -145.18
N ALA A 705 -6.04 25.85 -145.76
CA ALA A 705 -5.49 25.80 -147.12
C ALA A 705 -4.27 24.86 -147.23
N ASN A 706 -3.38 24.86 -146.23
CA ASN A 706 -2.25 23.93 -146.14
C ASN A 706 -2.73 22.47 -146.04
N ILE A 707 -3.67 22.18 -145.13
CA ILE A 707 -4.22 20.83 -144.96
C ILE A 707 -4.88 20.33 -146.25
N LEU A 708 -5.63 21.18 -146.95
CA LEU A 708 -6.29 20.82 -148.22
C LEU A 708 -5.29 20.58 -149.36
N GLN A 709 -4.16 21.30 -149.38
CA GLN A 709 -3.05 21.00 -150.29
C GLN A 709 -2.37 19.67 -149.93
N SER A 710 -2.08 19.42 -148.64
CA SER A 710 -1.52 18.14 -148.17
C SER A 710 -2.40 16.95 -148.55
N GLN A 711 -3.72 17.06 -148.35
CA GLN A 711 -4.66 15.99 -148.68
C GLN A 711 -4.80 15.74 -150.19
N ARG A 712 -4.59 16.76 -151.04
CA ARG A 712 -4.58 16.61 -152.51
C ARG A 712 -3.27 16.01 -153.03
N GLN A 713 -2.16 16.17 -152.30
CA GLN A 713 -0.84 15.72 -152.73
C GLN A 713 -0.51 14.27 -152.32
N ASN A 714 -1.36 13.64 -151.49
CA ASN A 714 -1.09 12.30 -150.93
C ASN A 714 -1.75 11.14 -151.71
N GLN A 715 -1.48 11.09 -153.01
CA GLN A 715 -1.28 9.85 -153.79
C GLN A 715 -0.25 10.14 -154.89
N PRO A 716 0.64 9.20 -155.28
CA PRO A 716 0.70 7.78 -154.91
C PRO A 716 2.04 7.37 -154.25
N SER A 717 2.24 6.06 -154.04
CA SER A 717 3.53 5.40 -153.69
C SER A 717 3.90 5.41 -152.20
N GLY A 718 3.18 4.66 -151.38
CA GLY A 718 3.55 4.35 -149.99
C GLY A 718 2.64 3.27 -149.38
N SER A 719 3.03 2.03 -149.09
CA SER A 719 3.98 1.10 -149.76
C SER A 719 5.22 1.68 -150.45
N VAL A 720 6.45 1.55 -149.93
CA VAL A 720 6.89 0.83 -148.72
C VAL A 720 6.82 1.73 -147.48
N ALA A 721 6.17 1.24 -146.42
CA ALA A 721 5.98 1.86 -145.10
C ALA A 721 5.03 3.08 -145.02
N GLU A 722 4.18 3.00 -143.99
CA GLU A 722 3.03 3.82 -143.65
C GLU A 722 3.44 5.14 -142.96
N THR A 723 2.88 6.28 -143.41
CA THR A 723 2.81 7.52 -142.62
C THR A 723 1.36 7.83 -142.26
N PRO A 724 0.94 7.63 -141.00
CA PRO A 724 -0.34 8.12 -140.51
C PRO A 724 -0.35 9.64 -140.47
N GLN A 725 -1.42 10.26 -140.98
CA GLN A 725 -1.70 11.69 -140.89
C GLN A 725 -3.19 11.91 -140.61
#